data_AF-A0A353P799-F1
#
_entry.id   AF-A0A353P799-F1
#
_cell.length_a   1.000
_cell.length_b   1.000
_cell.length_c   1.000
_cell.angle_alpha   90.00
_cell.angle_beta   90.00
_cell.angle_gamma   90.00
#
_symmetry.space_group_name_H-M   'P 1'
#
loop_
_entity.id
_entity.type
_entity.pdbx_description
1 polymer ?
#
loop_
_entity_poly.entity_id
_entity_poly.type
_entity_poly.pdbx_seq_one_letter_code
_entity_poly.pdbx_strand_id
1 'polypeptide(L)'
;MRIKILAVFLTLSALHMVVNETHACYQPPVAVLQAIPEYAITNVNVILDASDSYDTDLSKIIKFEWDWTNDGTYDYNETSVSAGDGIFDGKAEHFYNSGGVYTIRLRVTDDENTTDTVTCTVYTYKVINITQKTGFDNIQSAINNANNSDTIIVQEGTYYNTIDFNGKSCTLQSTNPDDWDVIKNTIIDVNAPDANGVEFDQTENSNSVFKGFTITGGGRGIYCSGASPTISNCLIKNNLLVASGAAGGGMYCINSSKPTIRNCIFVGNSISGYSSSPHVGGGGMYCENSEPNIINCIFDKNFITGNFGNHYGAGIYNKNSNSKIVNSIFYNNVLFWPWAECEGGGIYNYNSSPVITNCEFIKNVAQILEYEAQHGKGGAIYNVGSLSKPKISNSIFWSNSAYDAYAYDYEYSGHSIYNENSADPNVRNCVIEGGLNNPPGCEGEDSTDDGGNIASEPNFINIDSLYGPDSMPFTWDDGLQLQLNSNCIDAGYGDSVHPTDITGKSRVDVEYVTNNGSGNPDYVDIGAYEASTLWFVNENAEGSGDNGTSWYNAYTDLQDALSQSDSGDEIWVAKGTYEPNDNNDRFASFQLISNTGVYGGFNGDEIGRIYRNWTTYPTILSGDINTVNNMADNSYHVVKGADNAVLDGFIIAYGNANGSSSNGYGGGIHCNGTSPVIRNCIIRDCNAVSGGGGIYIYNSSTIENPTFINCFITGNKTNGNGGGVYNQQAALNMINCVNHNNYAETYGGGIYCYAYYSKPQITNCTLTENSAGNRGGGLWIYQPVVERRSRLTNCIIWDNTAAVESNEVYSGGGHFSEFSYCCIKDSNGSGANWDLSLGIDGGGNNNSDPCFVNPSDPNGEDNKLCTSDDGFGLQEDSPCIDAGNNMANAELLDISQNKRKLNNYVDIGAYEYNCFDASIFDVQYNQENITDPDYGWQDESFICDPTTFSVAFKVENSGNCFGDNYEIQSGTCDVWIYLPFTKTITLSLKGNTERRNQEYDFGLIYVDEAENPEVWISGTTEGEGCGTEETPKMMVHNSSVCPYNAKCQEAYLTEDFASDWEYMQGHIPESQVTLGKGMHHIRFKVTTGWDGAYHTDEYFNFSIIVQNP
;
A
#
# COMPACT_ATOMS: atom_id res chain seq x y z
N MET A 1 78.08 -45.72 -7.89
CA MET A 1 78.61 -47.11 -7.93
C MET A 1 78.04 -47.78 -9.19
N ARG A 2 78.84 -48.46 -10.04
CA ARG A 2 78.42 -49.13 -11.31
C ARG A 2 77.58 -48.25 -12.25
N ILE A 3 78.11 -47.59 -13.28
CA ILE A 3 78.96 -48.09 -14.39
C ILE A 3 78.40 -49.39 -14.99
N LYS A 4 77.87 -49.29 -16.22
CA LYS A 4 77.32 -50.40 -17.05
C LYS A 4 76.05 -51.01 -16.42
N ILE A 5 75.03 -51.37 -17.18
CA ILE A 5 75.08 -52.15 -18.42
C ILE A 5 74.44 -51.37 -19.58
N LEU A 6 75.15 -51.05 -20.66
CA LEU A 6 75.93 -51.91 -21.57
C LEU A 6 75.03 -52.74 -22.50
N ALA A 7 74.52 -52.05 -23.52
CA ALA A 7 74.85 -52.37 -24.91
C ALA A 7 74.79 -53.86 -25.30
N VAL A 8 73.57 -54.33 -25.58
CA VAL A 8 73.31 -55.43 -26.52
C VAL A 8 73.03 -54.88 -27.94
N PHE A 9 72.64 -53.61 -28.06
CA PHE A 9 72.33 -52.91 -29.33
C PHE A 9 73.57 -52.51 -30.17
N LEU A 10 74.41 -53.49 -30.50
CA LEU A 10 75.46 -53.32 -31.50
C LEU A 10 74.91 -53.55 -32.92
N THR A 11 75.42 -52.76 -33.86
CA THR A 11 75.47 -53.06 -35.32
C THR A 11 74.15 -53.36 -36.04
N LEU A 12 73.36 -52.33 -36.27
CA LEU A 12 72.75 -52.06 -37.59
C LEU A 12 72.82 -50.56 -37.84
N SER A 13 73.95 -50.12 -38.41
CA SER A 13 74.40 -48.73 -38.39
C SER A 13 74.58 -48.14 -39.78
N ALA A 14 74.35 -46.82 -39.87
CA ALA A 14 74.69 -45.92 -40.97
C ALA A 14 73.86 -46.03 -42.27
N LEU A 15 72.69 -45.37 -42.25
CA LEU A 15 72.32 -44.47 -43.34
C LEU A 15 71.77 -43.17 -42.73
N HIS A 16 72.57 -42.11 -42.73
CA HIS A 16 72.15 -40.78 -42.27
C HIS A 16 71.64 -39.96 -43.45
N MET A 17 70.45 -39.38 -43.34
CA MET A 17 70.11 -38.14 -44.05
C MET A 17 69.10 -37.33 -43.22
N VAL A 18 69.23 -36.00 -43.27
CA VAL A 18 68.43 -35.07 -42.47
C VAL A 18 67.05 -34.86 -43.10
N VAL A 19 66.03 -34.82 -42.26
CA VAL A 19 64.74 -34.15 -42.55
C VAL A 19 64.54 -33.12 -41.45
N ASN A 20 64.22 -31.88 -41.82
CA ASN A 20 63.78 -30.88 -40.85
C ASN A 20 62.35 -31.23 -40.43
N GLU A 21 62.14 -31.49 -39.14
CA GLU A 21 60.82 -31.28 -38.55
C GLU A 21 60.62 -29.77 -38.43
N THR A 22 59.68 -29.23 -39.21
CA THR A 22 59.21 -27.86 -39.06
C THR A 22 58.44 -27.76 -37.75
N HIS A 23 58.77 -26.80 -36.89
CA HIS A 23 57.87 -26.41 -35.81
C HIS A 23 56.48 -26.16 -36.40
N ALA A 24 55.45 -26.73 -35.79
CA ALA A 24 54.09 -26.31 -36.08
C ALA A 24 53.98 -24.82 -35.74
N CYS A 25 53.40 -24.04 -36.65
CA CYS A 25 53.06 -22.66 -36.36
C CYS A 25 51.69 -22.71 -35.69
N TYR A 26 51.68 -22.80 -34.36
CA TYR A 26 50.47 -22.65 -33.56
C TYR A 26 49.70 -21.42 -34.04
N GLN A 27 48.40 -21.57 -34.33
CA GLN A 27 47.55 -20.45 -34.69
C GLN A 27 46.89 -19.85 -33.44
N PRO A 28 46.56 -18.56 -33.43
CA PRO A 28 45.67 -18.01 -32.43
C PRO A 28 44.29 -18.70 -32.43
N PRO A 29 43.63 -18.83 -31.27
CA PRO A 29 42.22 -19.17 -31.23
C PRO A 29 41.42 -18.11 -31.99
N VAL A 30 40.22 -18.44 -32.45
CA VAL A 30 39.31 -17.52 -33.14
C VAL A 30 38.31 -16.97 -32.14
N ALA A 31 38.38 -15.67 -31.86
CA ALA A 31 37.46 -14.99 -30.95
C ALA A 31 36.14 -14.65 -31.66
N VAL A 32 35.03 -15.14 -31.12
CA VAL A 32 33.67 -14.83 -31.60
C VAL A 32 32.91 -14.14 -30.46
N LEU A 33 32.08 -13.15 -30.78
CA LEU A 33 31.35 -12.37 -29.78
C LEU A 33 30.03 -11.81 -30.35
N GLN A 34 28.95 -12.01 -29.61
CA GLN A 34 27.64 -11.39 -29.83
C GLN A 34 27.12 -10.72 -28.55
N ALA A 35 26.33 -9.65 -28.69
CA ALA A 35 25.55 -9.06 -27.61
C ALA A 35 24.07 -9.48 -27.67
N ILE A 36 23.47 -9.77 -26.52
CA ILE A 36 22.11 -10.31 -26.37
C ILE A 36 21.40 -9.55 -25.22
N PRO A 37 20.50 -8.59 -25.52
CA PRO A 37 20.23 -8.01 -26.82
C PRO A 37 21.30 -6.99 -27.24
N GLU A 38 21.64 -6.97 -28.53
CA GLU A 38 22.48 -5.95 -29.18
C GLU A 38 21.94 -4.51 -29.00
N TYR A 39 20.60 -4.38 -29.02
CA TYR A 39 19.87 -3.16 -28.75
C TYR A 39 19.06 -3.36 -27.47
N ALA A 40 19.54 -2.79 -26.38
CA ALA A 40 18.97 -2.89 -25.05
C ALA A 40 18.25 -1.60 -24.65
N ILE A 41 17.39 -1.71 -23.64
CA ILE A 41 16.84 -0.54 -22.97
C ILE A 41 17.74 -0.18 -21.78
N THR A 42 17.84 1.11 -21.43
CA THR A 42 18.68 1.56 -20.29
C THR A 42 18.21 0.96 -18.97
N ASN A 43 19.13 0.65 -18.07
CA ASN A 43 18.89 -0.07 -16.81
C ASN A 43 18.48 -1.55 -16.99
N VAL A 44 18.87 -2.17 -18.10
CA VAL A 44 18.76 -3.62 -18.31
C VAL A 44 20.14 -4.22 -18.59
N ASN A 45 20.31 -5.44 -18.09
CA ASN A 45 21.47 -6.30 -18.27
C ASN A 45 21.63 -6.71 -19.74
N VAL A 46 22.86 -6.78 -20.25
CA VAL A 46 23.15 -7.34 -21.58
C VAL A 46 24.12 -8.51 -21.44
N ILE A 47 23.71 -9.67 -21.94
CA ILE A 47 24.55 -10.87 -22.02
C ILE A 47 25.46 -10.69 -23.23
N LEU A 48 26.77 -10.70 -23.00
CA LEU A 48 27.76 -10.93 -24.03
C LEU A 48 28.07 -12.42 -24.12
N ASP A 49 27.99 -12.96 -25.33
CA ASP A 49 28.11 -14.37 -25.61
C ASP A 49 29.28 -14.63 -26.56
N ALA A 50 30.30 -15.33 -26.08
CA ALA A 50 31.47 -15.75 -26.83
C ALA A 50 31.59 -17.29 -26.91
N SER A 51 30.52 -18.04 -26.61
CA SER A 51 30.54 -19.52 -26.60
C SER A 51 30.85 -20.16 -27.97
N ASP A 52 30.67 -19.40 -29.05
CA ASP A 52 31.04 -19.79 -30.43
C ASP A 52 32.55 -19.59 -30.72
N SER A 53 33.36 -19.11 -29.77
CA SER A 53 34.82 -19.02 -29.91
C SER A 53 35.46 -20.40 -29.95
N TYR A 54 36.43 -20.62 -30.84
CA TYR A 54 37.04 -21.94 -31.05
C TYR A 54 38.53 -21.84 -31.36
N ASP A 55 39.26 -22.91 -31.01
CA ASP A 55 40.65 -23.11 -31.42
C ASP A 55 40.69 -23.93 -32.73
N THR A 56 41.64 -23.63 -33.63
CA THR A 56 41.85 -24.40 -34.87
C THR A 56 42.80 -25.58 -34.71
N ASP A 57 43.52 -25.64 -33.59
CA ASP A 57 44.68 -26.50 -33.40
C ASP A 57 44.30 -27.73 -32.53
N LEU A 58 45.17 -28.17 -31.63
CA LEU A 58 44.86 -29.18 -30.59
C LEU A 58 44.95 -28.62 -29.17
N SER A 59 45.25 -27.33 -29.05
CA SER A 59 45.17 -26.50 -27.85
C SER A 59 43.71 -26.24 -27.47
N LYS A 60 43.53 -25.57 -26.33
CA LYS A 60 42.23 -25.24 -25.75
C LYS A 60 42.19 -23.80 -25.30
N ILE A 61 41.04 -23.16 -25.50
CA ILE A 61 40.73 -21.89 -24.82
C ILE A 61 40.74 -22.12 -23.30
N ILE A 62 41.45 -21.26 -22.58
CA ILE A 62 41.56 -21.28 -21.10
C ILE A 62 41.17 -19.97 -20.42
N LYS A 63 40.77 -18.96 -21.20
CA LYS A 63 40.55 -17.60 -20.70
C LYS A 63 39.77 -16.74 -21.67
N PHE A 64 38.78 -16.02 -21.15
CA PHE A 64 38.13 -14.89 -21.81
C PHE A 64 38.42 -13.61 -20.99
N GLU A 65 38.75 -12.49 -21.65
CA GLU A 65 39.05 -11.21 -21.00
C GLU A 65 38.29 -10.08 -21.66
N TRP A 66 37.62 -9.26 -20.87
CA TRP A 66 36.59 -8.33 -21.28
C TRP A 66 36.98 -6.90 -20.89
N ASP A 67 36.97 -6.00 -21.87
CA ASP A 67 37.30 -4.58 -21.79
C ASP A 67 36.05 -3.81 -22.23
N TRP A 68 35.25 -3.39 -21.24
CA TRP A 68 33.88 -2.87 -21.43
C TRP A 68 33.87 -1.47 -22.06
N THR A 69 34.97 -0.73 -21.85
CA THR A 69 35.16 0.64 -22.33
C THR A 69 35.95 0.69 -23.65
N ASN A 70 36.54 -0.43 -24.05
CA ASN A 70 37.45 -0.58 -25.19
C ASN A 70 38.69 0.34 -25.08
N ASP A 71 39.10 0.71 -23.86
CA ASP A 71 40.21 1.64 -23.59
C ASP A 71 41.60 0.99 -23.66
N GLY A 72 41.68 -0.34 -23.53
CA GLY A 72 42.93 -1.11 -23.43
C GLY A 72 43.09 -1.89 -22.12
N THR A 73 42.28 -1.57 -21.12
CA THR A 73 42.22 -2.22 -19.80
C THR A 73 41.17 -3.33 -19.81
N TYR A 74 41.55 -4.53 -19.39
CA TYR A 74 40.61 -5.65 -19.31
C TYR A 74 39.99 -5.68 -17.90
N ASP A 75 38.79 -5.10 -17.83
CA ASP A 75 37.99 -4.86 -16.63
C ASP A 75 37.53 -6.15 -15.93
N TYR A 76 37.24 -7.20 -16.71
CA TYR A 76 36.75 -8.49 -16.20
C TYR A 76 37.45 -9.65 -16.90
N ASN A 77 37.86 -10.67 -16.16
CA ASN A 77 38.67 -11.76 -16.68
C ASN A 77 38.12 -13.11 -16.19
N GLU A 78 37.63 -13.94 -17.12
CA GLU A 78 37.26 -15.32 -16.85
C GLU A 78 38.53 -16.18 -16.75
N THR A 79 39.23 -16.07 -15.61
CA THR A 79 40.41 -16.88 -15.27
C THR A 79 40.12 -18.03 -14.30
N SER A 80 38.89 -18.14 -13.81
CA SER A 80 38.56 -19.02 -12.67
C SER A 80 37.09 -19.45 -12.62
N VAL A 81 36.77 -20.47 -13.43
CA VAL A 81 35.68 -21.44 -13.21
C VAL A 81 34.32 -20.86 -12.81
N SER A 82 33.72 -20.13 -13.75
CA SER A 82 32.26 -20.05 -13.89
C SER A 82 31.70 -21.47 -14.14
N ALA A 83 30.58 -21.82 -13.51
CA ALA A 83 29.88 -23.12 -13.62
C ALA A 83 30.66 -24.39 -13.18
N GLY A 84 29.93 -25.35 -12.61
CA GLY A 84 30.50 -26.53 -11.93
C GLY A 84 31.06 -27.65 -12.83
N ASP A 85 30.92 -27.54 -14.15
CA ASP A 85 31.12 -28.64 -15.09
C ASP A 85 32.51 -28.67 -15.76
N GLY A 86 33.37 -27.68 -15.47
CA GLY A 86 34.74 -27.63 -16.01
C GLY A 86 34.84 -27.23 -17.48
N ILE A 87 33.87 -26.45 -17.95
CA ILE A 87 33.78 -25.87 -19.30
C ILE A 87 33.68 -24.35 -19.14
N PHE A 88 34.55 -23.58 -19.79
CA PHE A 88 34.34 -22.14 -19.95
C PHE A 88 33.15 -21.93 -20.88
N ASP A 89 32.09 -21.28 -20.42
CA ASP A 89 30.91 -21.04 -21.27
C ASP A 89 31.08 -19.79 -22.17
N GLY A 90 32.06 -18.94 -21.86
CA GLY A 90 32.38 -17.74 -22.63
C GLY A 90 31.33 -16.63 -22.51
N LYS A 91 30.54 -16.59 -21.44
CA LYS A 91 29.45 -15.62 -21.26
C LYS A 91 29.75 -14.63 -20.13
N ALA A 92 29.29 -13.40 -20.29
CA ALA A 92 29.40 -12.36 -19.26
C ALA A 92 28.22 -11.38 -19.35
N GLU A 93 27.78 -10.82 -18.21
CA GLU A 93 26.61 -9.92 -18.12
C GLU A 93 27.07 -8.50 -17.74
N HIS A 94 26.61 -7.46 -18.45
CA HIS A 94 26.99 -6.07 -18.18
C HIS A 94 25.79 -5.09 -18.20
N PHE A 95 25.72 -4.23 -17.18
CA PHE A 95 24.58 -3.36 -16.90
C PHE A 95 24.81 -1.92 -17.35
N TYR A 96 24.06 -1.50 -18.35
CA TYR A 96 24.17 -0.16 -18.93
C TYR A 96 23.16 0.80 -18.28
N ASN A 97 23.63 1.47 -17.22
CA ASN A 97 22.87 2.45 -16.42
C ASN A 97 22.58 3.80 -17.12
N SER A 98 23.07 3.95 -18.35
CA SER A 98 23.00 5.18 -19.15
C SER A 98 22.76 4.82 -20.62
N GLY A 99 22.17 5.76 -21.35
CA GLY A 99 21.96 5.62 -22.80
C GLY A 99 23.25 5.92 -23.55
N GLY A 100 23.65 5.05 -24.47
CA GLY A 100 24.92 5.18 -25.16
C GLY A 100 25.19 4.10 -26.20
N VAL A 101 26.34 4.24 -26.85
CA VAL A 101 26.89 3.26 -27.81
C VAL A 101 28.21 2.78 -27.24
N TYR A 102 28.25 1.54 -26.78
CA TYR A 102 29.37 0.95 -26.06
C TYR A 102 30.05 -0.07 -26.96
N THR A 103 31.30 0.17 -27.34
CA THR A 103 32.12 -0.86 -27.99
C THR A 103 32.80 -1.66 -26.89
N ILE A 104 32.56 -2.97 -26.85
CA ILE A 104 33.21 -3.90 -25.92
C ILE A 104 34.26 -4.66 -26.69
N ARG A 105 35.42 -4.89 -26.06
CA ARG A 105 36.51 -5.71 -26.59
C ARG A 105 36.65 -6.99 -25.77
N LEU A 106 36.67 -8.12 -26.46
CA LEU A 106 37.03 -9.42 -25.90
C LEU A 106 38.44 -9.81 -26.37
N ARG A 107 39.21 -10.46 -25.48
CA ARG A 107 40.39 -11.26 -25.81
C ARG A 107 40.19 -12.71 -25.38
N VAL A 108 40.51 -13.64 -26.26
CA VAL A 108 40.48 -15.09 -26.00
C VAL A 108 41.92 -15.60 -25.93
N THR A 109 42.25 -16.49 -24.99
CA THR A 109 43.61 -17.06 -24.82
C THR A 109 43.58 -18.60 -24.81
N ASP A 110 44.56 -19.23 -25.47
CA ASP A 110 44.77 -20.68 -25.46
C ASP A 110 45.76 -21.18 -24.38
N ASP A 111 45.94 -22.50 -24.24
CA ASP A 111 46.89 -23.11 -23.29
C ASP A 111 48.37 -23.05 -23.72
N GLU A 112 48.68 -22.57 -24.93
CA GLU A 112 50.03 -22.20 -25.40
C GLU A 112 50.32 -20.69 -25.20
N ASN A 113 49.37 -19.94 -24.61
CA ASN A 113 49.39 -18.49 -24.33
C ASN A 113 49.39 -17.58 -25.57
N THR A 114 48.80 -18.04 -26.68
CA THR A 114 48.49 -17.19 -27.84
C THR A 114 47.08 -16.59 -27.70
N THR A 115 46.78 -15.50 -28.43
CA THR A 115 45.56 -14.70 -28.23
C THR A 115 44.99 -14.11 -29.51
N ASP A 116 43.67 -14.02 -29.59
CA ASP A 116 42.93 -13.21 -30.57
C ASP A 116 41.96 -12.24 -29.88
N THR A 117 41.52 -11.20 -30.60
CA THR A 117 40.67 -10.14 -30.06
C THR A 117 39.55 -9.74 -31.02
N VAL A 118 38.33 -9.67 -30.51
CA VAL A 118 37.11 -9.28 -31.25
C VAL A 118 36.39 -8.15 -30.51
N THR A 119 35.57 -7.38 -31.22
CA THR A 119 34.75 -6.31 -30.62
C THR A 119 33.29 -6.42 -31.08
N CYS A 120 32.35 -6.22 -30.16
CA CYS A 120 30.95 -5.97 -30.47
C CYS A 120 30.53 -4.56 -30.03
N THR A 121 29.35 -4.13 -30.47
CA THR A 121 28.74 -2.88 -30.02
C THR A 121 27.41 -3.18 -29.34
N VAL A 122 27.19 -2.60 -28.15
CA VAL A 122 25.91 -2.55 -27.47
C VAL A 122 25.32 -1.16 -27.62
N TYR A 123 24.03 -1.11 -27.94
CA TYR A 123 23.26 0.11 -28.13
C TYR A 123 22.20 0.21 -27.03
N THR A 124 22.27 1.22 -26.16
CA THR A 124 21.27 1.40 -25.09
C THR A 124 20.55 2.74 -25.21
N TYR A 125 19.22 2.70 -25.08
CA TYR A 125 18.36 3.88 -25.19
C TYR A 125 17.20 3.80 -24.21
N LYS A 126 16.58 4.95 -23.89
CA LYS A 126 15.35 4.99 -23.10
C LYS A 126 14.10 4.57 -23.89
N VAL A 127 14.18 4.61 -25.22
CA VAL A 127 13.13 4.17 -26.14
C VAL A 127 13.78 3.32 -27.23
N ILE A 128 13.30 2.09 -27.45
CA ILE A 128 13.79 1.18 -28.47
C ILE A 128 12.66 0.60 -29.31
N ASN A 129 12.87 0.48 -30.63
CA ASN A 129 12.05 -0.33 -31.52
C ASN A 129 12.73 -1.70 -31.65
N ILE A 130 12.19 -2.69 -30.92
CA ILE A 130 12.77 -4.03 -30.85
C ILE A 130 12.60 -4.80 -32.17
N THR A 131 11.60 -4.47 -32.98
CA THR A 131 11.36 -5.09 -34.29
C THR A 131 12.40 -4.65 -35.33
N GLN A 132 12.77 -3.37 -35.32
CA GLN A 132 13.79 -2.82 -36.23
C GLN A 132 15.23 -2.96 -35.72
N LYS A 133 15.45 -3.24 -34.43
CA LYS A 133 16.73 -3.04 -33.74
C LYS A 133 17.23 -1.59 -33.90
N THR A 134 16.44 -0.63 -33.43
CA THR A 134 16.80 0.80 -33.42
C THR A 134 16.42 1.46 -32.10
N GLY A 135 17.07 2.56 -31.74
CA GLY A 135 16.83 3.27 -30.48
C GLY A 135 16.87 4.79 -30.62
N PHE A 136 16.20 5.47 -29.70
CA PHE A 136 15.77 6.86 -29.86
C PHE A 136 15.81 7.63 -28.54
N ASP A 137 16.04 8.95 -28.63
CA ASP A 137 16.05 9.86 -27.48
C ASP A 137 14.64 10.19 -26.93
N ASN A 138 13.59 9.92 -27.72
CA ASN A 138 12.20 10.24 -27.38
C ASN A 138 11.20 9.36 -28.15
N ILE A 139 10.00 9.21 -27.57
CA ILE A 139 8.92 8.34 -28.07
C ILE A 139 8.50 8.72 -29.50
N GLN A 140 8.26 10.02 -29.77
CA GLN A 140 7.79 10.45 -31.09
C GLN A 140 8.79 10.11 -32.21
N SER A 141 10.09 10.20 -31.93
CA SER A 141 11.13 9.82 -32.91
C SER A 141 11.11 8.32 -33.21
N ALA A 142 10.79 7.47 -32.23
CA ALA A 142 10.59 6.04 -32.44
C ALA A 142 9.35 5.77 -33.31
N ILE A 143 8.20 6.39 -32.98
CA ILE A 143 6.97 6.27 -33.78
C ILE A 143 7.21 6.75 -35.22
N ASN A 144 7.86 7.91 -35.40
CA ASN A 144 8.14 8.48 -36.72
C ASN A 144 8.93 7.51 -37.63
N ASN A 145 9.85 6.72 -37.06
CA ASN A 145 10.62 5.71 -37.78
C ASN A 145 9.97 4.32 -37.85
N ALA A 146 8.98 4.03 -36.99
CA ALA A 146 8.30 2.73 -36.96
C ALA A 146 7.52 2.41 -38.24
N ASN A 147 7.45 1.12 -38.57
CA ASN A 147 6.51 0.54 -39.53
C ASN A 147 5.24 0.07 -38.79
N ASN A 148 4.22 -0.31 -39.57
CA ASN A 148 3.11 -1.09 -39.00
C ASN A 148 3.61 -2.45 -38.51
N SER A 149 3.06 -2.92 -37.39
CA SER A 149 3.44 -4.12 -36.64
C SER A 149 4.84 -4.08 -35.98
N ASP A 150 5.51 -2.93 -35.92
CA ASP A 150 6.66 -2.74 -35.04
C ASP A 150 6.22 -2.63 -33.57
N THR A 151 7.09 -3.05 -32.65
CA THR A 151 6.94 -2.85 -31.20
C THR A 151 8.01 -1.90 -30.67
N ILE A 152 7.56 -0.86 -29.97
CA ILE A 152 8.39 0.14 -29.28
C ILE A 152 8.26 -0.11 -27.77
N ILE A 153 9.40 -0.27 -27.09
CA ILE A 153 9.50 -0.37 -25.63
C ILE A 153 10.06 0.93 -25.07
N VAL A 154 9.46 1.41 -23.98
CA VAL A 154 9.81 2.66 -23.27
C VAL A 154 10.22 2.35 -21.84
N GLN A 155 11.32 2.92 -21.37
CA GLN A 155 11.78 2.79 -19.99
C GLN A 155 10.96 3.68 -19.07
N GLU A 156 10.82 3.29 -17.81
CA GLU A 156 10.34 4.18 -16.74
C GLU A 156 11.04 5.55 -16.73
N GLY A 157 10.29 6.58 -16.34
CA GLY A 157 10.69 7.98 -16.35
C GLY A 157 9.67 8.88 -17.03
N THR A 158 9.92 10.19 -16.96
CA THR A 158 9.04 11.22 -17.53
C THR A 158 9.46 11.57 -18.97
N TYR A 159 8.51 11.54 -19.88
CA TYR A 159 8.62 11.93 -21.28
C TYR A 159 7.70 13.11 -21.55
N TYR A 160 8.23 14.14 -22.22
CA TYR A 160 7.51 15.37 -22.47
C TYR A 160 6.97 15.46 -23.90
N ASN A 161 5.97 16.33 -24.09
CA ASN A 161 5.23 16.61 -25.34
C ASN A 161 4.20 15.52 -25.72
N THR A 162 3.26 15.92 -26.60
CA THR A 162 2.27 15.07 -27.26
C THR A 162 2.89 13.92 -28.04
N ILE A 163 2.26 12.74 -27.98
CA ILE A 163 2.61 11.53 -28.73
C ILE A 163 1.54 11.24 -29.79
N ASP A 164 1.90 11.31 -31.07
CA ASP A 164 1.01 11.16 -32.22
C ASP A 164 1.36 9.87 -33.00
N PHE A 165 0.41 8.95 -33.14
CA PHE A 165 0.60 7.67 -33.84
C PHE A 165 0.78 7.80 -35.36
N ASN A 166 0.53 8.97 -35.97
CA ASN A 166 0.76 9.26 -37.39
C ASN A 166 0.05 8.26 -38.34
N GLY A 167 -1.15 7.78 -37.98
CA GLY A 167 -1.90 6.79 -38.76
C GLY A 167 -1.36 5.36 -38.66
N LYS A 168 -0.34 5.10 -37.82
CA LYS A 168 0.41 3.83 -37.79
C LYS A 168 -0.20 2.78 -36.88
N SER A 169 -0.02 1.52 -37.27
CA SER A 169 -0.44 0.33 -36.53
C SER A 169 0.73 -0.37 -35.87
N CYS A 170 1.48 0.37 -35.06
CA CYS A 170 2.55 -0.15 -34.19
C CYS A 170 2.06 -0.34 -32.75
N THR A 171 2.80 -1.12 -31.96
CA THR A 171 2.63 -1.20 -30.51
C THR A 171 3.62 -0.28 -29.82
N LEU A 172 3.12 0.59 -28.93
CA LEU A 172 3.92 1.34 -27.97
C LEU A 172 3.59 0.82 -26.56
N GLN A 173 4.61 0.39 -25.82
CA GLN A 173 4.47 -0.07 -24.45
C GLN A 173 5.61 0.34 -23.52
N SER A 174 5.37 0.32 -22.21
CA SER A 174 6.42 0.31 -21.20
C SER A 174 7.20 -1.01 -21.17
N THR A 175 8.24 -1.08 -20.34
CA THR A 175 9.03 -2.30 -20.06
C THR A 175 8.17 -3.46 -19.58
N ASN A 176 7.31 -3.21 -18.59
CA ASN A 176 6.32 -4.15 -18.07
C ASN A 176 4.94 -3.46 -18.05
N PRO A 177 4.09 -3.68 -19.08
CA PRO A 177 2.83 -2.94 -19.22
C PRO A 177 1.69 -3.54 -18.39
N ASP A 178 1.91 -4.61 -17.64
CA ASP A 178 0.91 -5.29 -16.79
C ASP A 178 1.22 -5.09 -15.28
N ASP A 179 2.19 -4.23 -14.96
CA ASP A 179 2.72 -3.93 -13.60
C ASP A 179 2.42 -2.47 -13.25
N TRP A 180 1.67 -2.26 -12.16
CA TRP A 180 1.16 -0.94 -11.81
C TRP A 180 2.22 0.05 -11.34
N ASP A 181 3.37 -0.38 -10.81
CA ASP A 181 4.42 0.56 -10.43
C ASP A 181 5.24 0.99 -11.65
N VAL A 182 5.49 0.08 -12.60
CA VAL A 182 6.04 0.44 -13.92
C VAL A 182 5.08 1.36 -14.69
N ILE A 183 3.76 1.17 -14.59
CA ILE A 183 2.75 2.08 -15.17
C ILE A 183 2.78 3.45 -14.50
N LYS A 184 2.83 3.51 -13.15
CA LYS A 184 2.93 4.78 -12.39
C LYS A 184 4.22 5.55 -12.73
N ASN A 185 5.33 4.84 -12.98
CA ASN A 185 6.64 5.42 -13.26
C ASN A 185 6.90 5.75 -14.75
N THR A 186 6.20 5.11 -15.70
CA THR A 186 6.35 5.39 -17.14
C THR A 186 5.37 6.49 -17.55
N ILE A 187 5.80 7.75 -17.45
CA ILE A 187 4.94 8.94 -17.47
C ILE A 187 5.10 9.72 -18.78
N ILE A 188 3.99 9.97 -19.47
CA ILE A 188 3.86 11.04 -20.47
C ILE A 188 3.30 12.27 -19.73
N ASP A 189 4.14 13.29 -19.55
CA ASP A 189 3.78 14.59 -18.99
C ASP A 189 3.77 15.64 -20.12
N VAL A 190 2.59 16.04 -20.56
CA VAL A 190 2.48 16.98 -21.69
C VAL A 190 2.96 18.38 -21.31
N ASN A 191 2.82 18.75 -20.03
CA ASN A 191 3.12 20.08 -19.46
C ASN A 191 2.56 21.24 -20.33
N ALA A 192 1.34 21.08 -20.87
CA ALA A 192 0.70 22.02 -21.77
C ALA A 192 -0.84 21.87 -21.74
N PRO A 193 -1.59 22.78 -21.07
CA PRO A 193 -3.02 22.63 -20.79
C PRO A 193 -3.96 22.84 -21.98
N ASP A 194 -3.43 23.11 -23.17
CA ASP A 194 -4.16 23.17 -24.44
C ASP A 194 -3.85 21.99 -25.39
N ALA A 195 -2.84 21.17 -25.06
CA ALA A 195 -2.37 20.06 -25.90
C ALA A 195 -2.96 18.72 -25.46
N ASN A 196 -3.06 17.77 -26.39
CA ASN A 196 -3.44 16.39 -26.07
C ASN A 196 -2.18 15.58 -25.68
N GLY A 197 -2.30 14.53 -24.87
CA GLY A 197 -1.19 13.67 -24.47
C GLY A 197 -0.85 12.60 -25.48
N VAL A 198 -1.85 11.81 -25.90
CA VAL A 198 -1.71 10.81 -26.97
C VAL A 198 -2.78 11.04 -28.04
N GLU A 199 -2.38 11.05 -29.32
CA GLU A 199 -3.25 11.30 -30.47
C GLU A 199 -3.31 10.09 -31.40
N PHE A 200 -4.53 9.77 -31.85
CA PHE A 200 -4.85 8.83 -32.91
C PHE A 200 -5.81 9.52 -33.90
N ASP A 201 -5.39 9.76 -35.13
CA ASP A 201 -6.21 10.44 -36.15
C ASP A 201 -6.12 9.77 -37.53
N GLN A 202 -7.29 9.41 -38.07
CA GLN A 202 -7.54 8.79 -39.37
C GLN A 202 -7.42 7.26 -39.45
N THR A 203 -6.23 6.66 -39.53
CA THR A 203 -6.06 5.25 -40.00
C THR A 203 -5.66 4.23 -38.94
N GLU A 204 -5.47 4.68 -37.70
CA GLU A 204 -5.22 3.82 -36.56
C GLU A 204 -6.41 2.90 -36.29
N ASN A 205 -6.10 1.63 -36.05
CA ASN A 205 -7.05 0.53 -35.89
C ASN A 205 -6.60 -0.32 -34.71
N SER A 206 -7.22 -1.47 -34.44
CA SER A 206 -6.96 -2.23 -33.22
C SER A 206 -5.51 -2.74 -33.07
N ASN A 207 -4.72 -2.72 -34.15
CA ASN A 207 -3.28 -3.04 -34.15
C ASN A 207 -2.38 -1.81 -33.84
N SER A 208 -2.97 -0.62 -33.73
CA SER A 208 -2.37 0.57 -33.10
C SER A 208 -2.57 0.42 -31.60
N VAL A 209 -1.55 -0.09 -30.89
CA VAL A 209 -1.65 -0.48 -29.48
C VAL A 209 -0.87 0.50 -28.62
N PHE A 210 -1.49 0.99 -27.56
CA PHE A 210 -0.87 1.84 -26.55
C PHE A 210 -1.15 1.25 -25.16
N LYS A 211 -0.11 0.81 -24.44
CA LYS A 211 -0.31 0.16 -23.13
C LYS A 211 0.79 0.40 -22.11
N GLY A 212 0.43 0.43 -20.83
CA GLY A 212 1.41 0.43 -19.74
C GLY A 212 1.90 1.82 -19.31
N PHE A 213 1.13 2.90 -19.50
CA PHE A 213 1.58 4.28 -19.30
C PHE A 213 0.70 5.10 -18.36
N THR A 214 1.33 6.02 -17.63
CA THR A 214 0.68 7.19 -17.04
C THR A 214 0.61 8.34 -18.07
N ILE A 215 -0.52 9.04 -18.18
CA ILE A 215 -0.67 10.27 -18.99
C ILE A 215 -1.19 11.41 -18.10
N THR A 216 -0.47 12.53 -18.06
CA THR A 216 -0.78 13.69 -17.19
C THR A 216 -0.36 15.03 -17.82
N GLY A 217 -0.87 16.14 -17.28
CA GLY A 217 -0.39 17.49 -17.63
C GLY A 217 -0.82 18.01 -19.00
N GLY A 218 -1.67 17.27 -19.73
CA GLY A 218 -2.30 17.73 -20.96
C GLY A 218 -3.59 18.50 -20.70
N GLY A 219 -4.01 19.26 -21.71
CA GLY A 219 -5.40 19.71 -21.85
C GLY A 219 -6.34 18.54 -22.11
N ARG A 220 -5.86 17.49 -22.80
CA ARG A 220 -6.52 16.18 -22.82
C ARG A 220 -5.51 15.08 -22.60
N GLY A 221 -5.89 14.01 -21.90
CA GLY A 221 -5.07 12.79 -21.84
C GLY A 221 -4.95 12.12 -23.23
N ILE A 222 -6.07 11.75 -23.84
CA ILE A 222 -6.12 11.05 -25.13
C ILE A 222 -7.08 11.73 -26.11
N TYR A 223 -6.67 11.86 -27.38
CA TYR A 223 -7.51 12.32 -28.49
C TYR A 223 -7.63 11.23 -29.55
N CYS A 224 -8.86 10.90 -29.95
CA CYS A 224 -9.17 9.84 -30.91
C CYS A 224 -10.17 10.35 -31.95
N SER A 225 -9.80 10.37 -33.23
CA SER A 225 -10.59 10.94 -34.32
C SER A 225 -10.59 10.03 -35.55
N GLY A 226 -11.75 9.46 -35.90
CA GLY A 226 -11.89 8.47 -36.98
C GLY A 226 -11.20 7.13 -36.73
N ALA A 227 -10.51 6.98 -35.60
CA ALA A 227 -9.59 5.91 -35.28
C ALA A 227 -10.22 4.81 -34.40
N SER A 228 -9.59 3.64 -34.34
CA SER A 228 -10.06 2.50 -33.52
C SER A 228 -8.90 1.79 -32.79
N PRO A 229 -8.04 2.51 -32.02
CA PRO A 229 -6.87 1.94 -31.35
C PRO A 229 -7.24 0.96 -30.22
N THR A 230 -6.25 0.19 -29.76
CA THR A 230 -6.33 -0.57 -28.51
C THR A 230 -5.52 0.14 -27.43
N ILE A 231 -6.18 0.58 -26.36
CA ILE A 231 -5.61 1.27 -25.21
C ILE A 231 -5.78 0.35 -24.00
N SER A 232 -4.71 -0.01 -23.29
CA SER A 232 -4.84 -0.89 -22.12
C SER A 232 -3.82 -0.70 -21.01
N ASN A 233 -4.22 -0.97 -19.76
CA ASN A 233 -3.34 -0.87 -18.58
C ASN A 233 -2.71 0.53 -18.48
N CYS A 234 -3.53 1.57 -18.47
CA CYS A 234 -3.08 2.97 -18.51
C CYS A 234 -3.71 3.82 -17.40
N LEU A 235 -2.94 4.75 -16.85
CA LEU A 235 -3.33 5.69 -15.82
C LEU A 235 -3.44 7.11 -16.40
N ILE A 236 -4.62 7.45 -16.90
CA ILE A 236 -4.94 8.77 -17.44
C ILE A 236 -5.33 9.66 -16.26
N LYS A 237 -4.42 10.53 -15.79
CA LYS A 237 -4.62 11.31 -14.56
C LYS A 237 -4.41 12.80 -14.70
N ASN A 238 -5.19 13.59 -13.97
CA ASN A 238 -4.98 15.02 -13.74
C ASN A 238 -4.77 15.86 -15.03
N ASN A 239 -5.42 15.47 -16.14
CA ASN A 239 -5.46 16.28 -17.36
C ASN A 239 -6.57 17.34 -17.22
N LEU A 240 -6.29 18.59 -17.58
CA LEU A 240 -7.13 19.76 -17.26
C LEU A 240 -7.32 20.66 -18.49
N LEU A 241 -8.53 20.65 -19.06
CA LEU A 241 -8.85 21.43 -20.26
C LEU A 241 -9.37 22.83 -19.93
N VAL A 242 -8.60 23.88 -20.26
CA VAL A 242 -8.92 25.29 -19.94
C VAL A 242 -9.36 26.08 -21.18
N ALA A 243 -10.29 25.50 -21.96
CA ALA A 243 -10.68 26.02 -23.29
C ALA A 243 -12.17 26.40 -23.41
N SER A 244 -12.49 27.27 -24.38
CA SER A 244 -13.89 27.59 -24.75
C SER A 244 -14.49 26.47 -25.59
N GLY A 245 -15.63 25.89 -25.16
CA GLY A 245 -16.16 24.66 -25.78
C GLY A 245 -15.30 23.42 -25.47
N ALA A 246 -14.69 23.40 -24.29
CA ALA A 246 -13.93 22.26 -23.79
C ALA A 246 -14.79 20.98 -23.69
N ALA A 247 -14.16 19.84 -23.98
CA ALA A 247 -14.77 18.52 -23.91
C ALA A 247 -13.68 17.42 -23.87
N GLY A 248 -13.90 16.38 -23.06
CA GLY A 248 -13.02 15.21 -22.94
C GLY A 248 -11.68 15.47 -22.26
N GLY A 249 -11.68 15.71 -20.94
CA GLY A 249 -10.47 16.00 -20.16
C GLY A 249 -9.50 14.82 -20.08
N GLY A 250 -9.99 13.64 -19.69
CA GLY A 250 -9.19 12.40 -19.78
C GLY A 250 -9.09 11.90 -21.22
N MET A 251 -10.21 11.80 -21.94
CA MET A 251 -10.24 11.37 -23.34
C MET A 251 -11.35 12.04 -24.18
N TYR A 252 -11.04 12.35 -25.45
CA TYR A 252 -11.99 12.90 -26.43
C TYR A 252 -12.05 12.01 -27.67
N CYS A 253 -13.24 11.47 -27.97
CA CYS A 253 -13.47 10.41 -28.94
C CYS A 253 -14.53 10.86 -29.98
N ILE A 254 -14.11 11.09 -31.23
CA ILE A 254 -14.98 11.71 -32.26
C ILE A 254 -14.90 11.05 -33.65
N ASN A 255 -15.78 11.48 -34.55
CA ASN A 255 -15.74 11.15 -35.99
C ASN A 255 -15.88 9.64 -36.30
N SER A 256 -16.82 8.94 -35.64
CA SER A 256 -17.00 7.47 -35.77
C SER A 256 -15.83 6.64 -35.24
N SER A 257 -15.11 7.16 -34.24
CA SER A 257 -14.05 6.41 -33.55
C SER A 257 -14.61 5.21 -32.78
N LYS A 258 -13.82 4.12 -32.74
CA LYS A 258 -14.17 2.87 -32.03
C LYS A 258 -12.99 2.29 -31.23
N PRO A 259 -12.38 3.04 -30.30
CA PRO A 259 -11.28 2.54 -29.49
C PRO A 259 -11.76 1.40 -28.59
N THR A 260 -10.90 0.41 -28.37
CA THR A 260 -11.04 -0.54 -27.25
C THR A 260 -10.16 -0.07 -26.11
N ILE A 261 -10.74 0.02 -24.91
CA ILE A 261 -10.14 0.58 -23.70
C ILE A 261 -10.30 -0.48 -22.61
N ARG A 262 -9.18 -1.01 -22.09
CA ARG A 262 -9.21 -2.13 -21.11
C ARG A 262 -8.28 -1.89 -19.92
N ASN A 263 -8.68 -2.19 -18.68
CA ASN A 263 -7.82 -2.03 -17.50
C ASN A 263 -7.29 -0.59 -17.35
N CYS A 264 -8.10 0.42 -17.70
CA CYS A 264 -7.68 1.82 -17.71
C CYS A 264 -8.32 2.60 -16.57
N ILE A 265 -7.55 3.52 -16.00
CA ILE A 265 -7.98 4.37 -14.89
C ILE A 265 -7.96 5.81 -15.36
N PHE A 266 -9.12 6.44 -15.36
CA PHE A 266 -9.32 7.86 -15.56
C PHE A 266 -9.52 8.49 -14.19
N VAL A 267 -8.49 9.16 -13.64
CA VAL A 267 -8.54 9.74 -12.29
C VAL A 267 -8.25 11.24 -12.25
N GLY A 268 -9.12 12.02 -11.61
CA GLY A 268 -8.90 13.46 -11.41
C GLY A 268 -8.85 14.30 -12.69
N ASN A 269 -9.27 13.77 -13.84
CA ASN A 269 -9.30 14.52 -15.10
C ASN A 269 -10.46 15.50 -15.10
N SER A 270 -10.26 16.67 -15.71
CA SER A 270 -11.17 17.80 -15.51
C SER A 270 -11.25 18.81 -16.64
N ILE A 271 -12.32 19.61 -16.58
CA ILE A 271 -12.60 20.68 -17.52
C ILE A 271 -12.88 21.97 -16.73
N SER A 272 -12.19 23.05 -17.10
CA SER A 272 -12.39 24.39 -16.53
C SER A 272 -12.47 25.46 -17.63
N GLY A 273 -13.57 25.40 -18.39
CA GLY A 273 -13.80 26.30 -19.53
C GLY A 273 -14.64 27.53 -19.23
N TYR A 274 -14.41 28.62 -19.97
CA TYR A 274 -15.37 29.70 -20.18
C TYR A 274 -16.09 29.45 -21.51
N SER A 275 -17.37 29.06 -21.50
CA SER A 275 -18.06 28.66 -22.72
C SER A 275 -19.22 29.58 -23.10
N SER A 276 -19.21 30.04 -24.36
CA SER A 276 -20.40 30.51 -25.07
C SER A 276 -21.01 29.43 -25.99
N SER A 277 -20.47 28.21 -25.94
CA SER A 277 -21.04 27.02 -26.59
C SER A 277 -21.94 26.30 -25.59
N PRO A 278 -23.17 25.89 -25.97
CA PRO A 278 -24.19 25.41 -25.02
C PRO A 278 -23.91 24.03 -24.40
N HIS A 279 -22.86 23.32 -24.82
CA HIS A 279 -22.53 21.99 -24.28
C HIS A 279 -21.03 21.88 -24.01
N VAL A 280 -20.68 21.59 -22.75
CA VAL A 280 -19.34 21.33 -22.22
C VAL A 280 -19.44 20.06 -21.36
N GLY A 281 -18.49 19.14 -21.46
CA GLY A 281 -18.61 17.90 -20.69
C GLY A 281 -17.61 16.78 -20.98
N GLY A 282 -17.73 15.70 -20.23
CA GLY A 282 -16.80 14.58 -20.26
C GLY A 282 -15.50 14.90 -19.53
N GLY A 283 -15.53 15.04 -18.21
CA GLY A 283 -14.33 15.24 -17.39
C GLY A 283 -13.35 14.08 -17.55
N GLY A 284 -13.84 12.85 -17.35
CA GLY A 284 -13.15 11.61 -17.70
C GLY A 284 -13.11 11.39 -19.21
N MET A 285 -14.26 11.34 -19.89
CA MET A 285 -14.33 11.07 -21.33
C MET A 285 -15.51 11.76 -22.05
N TYR A 286 -15.30 12.21 -23.28
CA TYR A 286 -16.38 12.69 -24.16
C TYR A 286 -16.40 11.89 -25.47
N CYS A 287 -17.59 11.52 -25.92
CA CYS A 287 -17.83 10.73 -27.14
C CYS A 287 -18.85 11.43 -28.04
N GLU A 288 -18.47 11.76 -29.28
CA GLU A 288 -19.38 12.33 -30.28
C GLU A 288 -19.41 11.52 -31.59
N ASN A 289 -20.63 11.09 -31.98
CA ASN A 289 -20.90 10.21 -33.12
C ASN A 289 -19.97 8.97 -33.15
N SER A 290 -19.70 8.34 -32.01
CA SER A 290 -18.66 7.31 -31.83
C SER A 290 -19.13 6.10 -31.00
N GLU A 291 -18.35 5.01 -31.01
CA GLU A 291 -18.71 3.72 -30.36
C GLU A 291 -17.48 3.10 -29.66
N PRO A 292 -17.02 3.65 -28.52
CA PRO A 292 -15.93 3.05 -27.74
C PRO A 292 -16.37 1.77 -27.01
N ASN A 293 -15.42 0.86 -26.78
CA ASN A 293 -15.60 -0.40 -26.07
C ASN A 293 -14.73 -0.40 -24.80
N ILE A 294 -15.36 -0.15 -23.66
CA ILE A 294 -14.77 0.07 -22.34
C ILE A 294 -14.97 -1.19 -21.49
N ILE A 295 -13.89 -1.78 -20.99
CA ILE A 295 -13.88 -3.07 -20.27
C ILE A 295 -12.93 -2.97 -19.07
N ASN A 296 -13.33 -3.40 -17.87
CA ASN A 296 -12.47 -3.36 -16.67
C ASN A 296 -11.84 -1.97 -16.45
N CYS A 297 -12.63 -0.89 -16.48
CA CYS A 297 -12.11 0.48 -16.37
C CYS A 297 -12.68 1.22 -15.16
N ILE A 298 -11.89 2.13 -14.60
CA ILE A 298 -12.25 2.94 -13.43
C ILE A 298 -12.26 4.41 -13.82
N PHE A 299 -13.36 5.10 -13.53
CA PHE A 299 -13.50 6.55 -13.60
C PHE A 299 -13.63 7.07 -12.18
N ASP A 300 -12.53 7.55 -11.61
CA ASP A 300 -12.40 7.98 -10.21
C ASP A 300 -12.25 9.51 -10.14
N LYS A 301 -13.06 10.21 -9.33
CA LYS A 301 -12.84 11.64 -9.02
C LYS A 301 -12.70 12.56 -10.24
N ASN A 302 -13.25 12.23 -11.42
CA ASN A 302 -13.21 13.15 -12.56
C ASN A 302 -14.25 14.25 -12.36
N PHE A 303 -13.93 15.50 -12.72
CA PHE A 303 -14.72 16.65 -12.31
C PHE A 303 -14.84 17.77 -13.35
N ILE A 304 -15.90 18.59 -13.24
CA ILE A 304 -16.12 19.76 -14.11
C ILE A 304 -16.35 20.99 -13.23
N THR A 305 -15.57 22.06 -13.47
CA THR A 305 -15.59 23.32 -12.70
C THR A 305 -15.34 24.51 -13.64
N GLY A 306 -16.39 25.03 -14.30
CA GLY A 306 -16.28 26.03 -15.36
C GLY A 306 -17.27 27.21 -15.22
N ASN A 307 -16.79 28.43 -15.46
CA ASN A 307 -17.46 29.66 -15.02
C ASN A 307 -18.81 29.99 -15.71
N PHE A 308 -19.05 29.50 -16.94
CA PHE A 308 -20.28 29.76 -17.70
C PHE A 308 -20.59 28.63 -18.68
N GLY A 309 -21.87 28.27 -18.78
CA GLY A 309 -22.41 27.21 -19.66
C GLY A 309 -22.95 26.02 -18.87
N ASN A 310 -23.77 25.20 -19.52
CA ASN A 310 -24.35 23.99 -18.94
C ASN A 310 -23.31 22.85 -19.02
N HIS A 311 -23.22 22.04 -17.96
CA HIS A 311 -22.16 21.07 -17.75
C HIS A 311 -22.72 19.64 -17.70
N TYR A 312 -22.06 18.73 -18.40
CA TYR A 312 -22.60 17.39 -18.69
C TYR A 312 -21.57 16.27 -18.49
N GLY A 313 -21.91 15.19 -17.78
CA GLY A 313 -21.11 13.96 -17.75
C GLY A 313 -19.71 14.15 -17.13
N ALA A 314 -19.58 14.23 -15.81
CA ALA A 314 -18.24 14.38 -15.20
C ALA A 314 -17.37 13.12 -15.40
N GLY A 315 -17.96 11.91 -15.32
CA GLY A 315 -17.34 10.68 -15.83
C GLY A 315 -17.32 10.63 -17.37
N ILE A 316 -18.47 10.40 -18.01
CA ILE A 316 -18.60 10.31 -19.49
C ILE A 316 -19.73 11.18 -20.04
N TYR A 317 -19.49 11.90 -21.14
CA TYR A 317 -20.56 12.48 -21.98
C TYR A 317 -20.64 11.74 -23.33
N ASN A 318 -21.72 10.97 -23.54
CA ASN A 318 -22.09 10.39 -24.83
C ASN A 318 -23.06 11.32 -25.60
N LYS A 319 -22.69 11.67 -26.84
CA LYS A 319 -23.48 12.52 -27.74
C LYS A 319 -23.63 11.84 -29.10
N ASN A 320 -24.85 11.42 -29.44
CA ASN A 320 -25.13 10.51 -30.57
C ASN A 320 -24.19 9.29 -30.61
N SER A 321 -23.78 8.77 -29.44
CA SER A 321 -22.68 7.80 -29.30
C SER A 321 -23.11 6.61 -28.46
N ASN A 322 -22.75 5.40 -28.87
CA ASN A 322 -23.21 4.16 -28.25
C ASN A 322 -22.03 3.40 -27.66
N SER A 323 -21.55 3.88 -26.53
CA SER A 323 -20.46 3.27 -25.76
C SER A 323 -20.88 1.92 -25.20
N LYS A 324 -20.04 0.89 -25.34
CA LYS A 324 -20.20 -0.37 -24.59
C LYS A 324 -19.32 -0.30 -23.34
N ILE A 325 -19.87 -0.60 -22.18
CA ILE A 325 -19.23 -0.49 -20.87
C ILE A 325 -19.47 -1.80 -20.11
N VAL A 326 -18.39 -2.46 -19.66
CA VAL A 326 -18.42 -3.78 -19.03
C VAL A 326 -17.46 -3.81 -17.84
N ASN A 327 -17.86 -4.42 -16.72
CA ASN A 327 -16.99 -4.61 -15.53
C ASN A 327 -16.33 -3.29 -15.10
N SER A 328 -17.06 -2.16 -15.07
CA SER A 328 -16.44 -0.83 -14.94
C SER A 328 -17.08 0.02 -13.85
N ILE A 329 -16.24 0.82 -13.17
CA ILE A 329 -16.58 1.56 -11.96
C ILE A 329 -16.55 3.06 -12.25
N PHE A 330 -17.58 3.77 -11.79
CA PHE A 330 -17.71 5.21 -11.78
C PHE A 330 -17.82 5.63 -10.31
N TYR A 331 -16.69 6.05 -9.74
CA TYR A 331 -16.57 6.38 -8.33
C TYR A 331 -16.33 7.88 -8.14
N ASN A 332 -17.19 8.53 -7.37
CA ASN A 332 -17.01 9.92 -6.92
C ASN A 332 -16.73 10.91 -8.06
N ASN A 333 -17.36 10.76 -9.24
CA ASN A 333 -17.25 11.75 -10.32
C ASN A 333 -18.18 12.92 -10.00
N VAL A 334 -17.63 14.15 -9.96
CA VAL A 334 -18.31 15.32 -9.40
C VAL A 334 -18.53 16.40 -10.46
N LEU A 335 -19.79 16.68 -10.72
CA LEU A 335 -20.24 17.77 -11.57
C LEU A 335 -20.79 18.88 -10.67
N PHE A 336 -20.09 20.01 -10.62
CA PHE A 336 -20.33 21.07 -9.63
C PHE A 336 -20.36 22.46 -10.29
N TRP A 337 -21.50 23.15 -10.22
CA TRP A 337 -21.54 24.56 -10.60
C TRP A 337 -22.65 25.39 -9.91
N PRO A 338 -22.37 26.59 -9.37
CA PRO A 338 -23.40 27.40 -8.72
C PRO A 338 -24.48 27.99 -9.64
N TRP A 339 -24.25 28.13 -10.96
CA TRP A 339 -25.06 29.00 -11.84
C TRP A 339 -25.50 28.40 -13.19
N ALA A 340 -25.57 27.07 -13.35
CA ALA A 340 -26.05 26.42 -14.58
C ALA A 340 -26.51 24.97 -14.34
N GLU A 341 -27.25 24.40 -15.29
CA GLU A 341 -27.61 22.98 -15.32
C GLU A 341 -26.39 22.06 -15.09
N CYS A 342 -26.57 21.10 -14.18
CA CYS A 342 -25.58 20.11 -13.76
C CYS A 342 -26.22 18.73 -13.93
N GLU A 343 -25.92 18.05 -15.03
CA GLU A 343 -26.65 16.83 -15.43
C GLU A 343 -25.68 15.66 -15.73
N GLY A 344 -25.88 14.51 -15.09
CA GLY A 344 -25.06 13.31 -15.28
C GLY A 344 -23.71 13.40 -14.57
N GLY A 345 -23.65 13.11 -13.26
CA GLY A 345 -22.37 13.05 -12.54
C GLY A 345 -21.47 11.93 -13.07
N GLY A 346 -21.98 10.70 -13.10
CA GLY A 346 -21.33 9.57 -13.75
C GLY A 346 -21.34 9.67 -15.28
N ILE A 347 -22.52 9.57 -15.90
CA ILE A 347 -22.70 9.56 -17.37
C ILE A 347 -23.84 10.48 -17.81
N TYR A 348 -23.64 11.21 -18.90
CA TYR A 348 -24.69 11.95 -19.62
C TYR A 348 -24.87 11.42 -21.04
N ASN A 349 -26.11 11.12 -21.44
CA ASN A 349 -26.48 10.47 -22.71
C ASN A 349 -27.45 11.34 -23.53
N TYR A 350 -26.93 12.05 -24.54
CA TYR A 350 -27.73 12.81 -25.49
C TYR A 350 -27.95 12.01 -26.78
N ASN A 351 -29.20 11.63 -27.08
CA ASN A 351 -29.58 10.75 -28.20
C ASN A 351 -28.66 9.51 -28.33
N SER A 352 -28.34 8.90 -27.19
CA SER A 352 -27.26 7.92 -27.02
C SER A 352 -27.76 6.71 -26.22
N SER A 353 -27.52 5.51 -26.75
CA SER A 353 -27.96 4.24 -26.18
C SER A 353 -26.76 3.34 -25.85
N PRO A 354 -25.93 3.68 -24.84
CA PRO A 354 -24.87 2.81 -24.39
C PRO A 354 -25.40 1.46 -23.85
N VAL A 355 -24.54 0.46 -23.85
CA VAL A 355 -24.78 -0.84 -23.19
C VAL A 355 -23.87 -0.90 -21.97
N ILE A 356 -24.48 -1.09 -20.80
CA ILE A 356 -23.84 -1.08 -19.48
C ILE A 356 -24.15 -2.44 -18.83
N THR A 357 -23.11 -3.20 -18.51
CA THR A 357 -23.22 -4.54 -17.92
C THR A 357 -22.17 -4.71 -16.84
N ASN A 358 -22.52 -5.26 -15.68
CA ASN A 358 -21.57 -5.50 -14.59
C ASN A 358 -20.86 -4.20 -14.17
N CYS A 359 -21.57 -3.11 -13.88
CA CYS A 359 -20.96 -1.79 -13.63
C CYS A 359 -21.42 -1.18 -12.32
N GLU A 360 -20.57 -0.36 -11.71
CA GLU A 360 -20.82 0.27 -10.42
C GLU A 360 -20.79 1.79 -10.55
N PHE A 361 -21.84 2.45 -10.07
CA PHE A 361 -21.96 3.90 -10.04
C PHE A 361 -22.13 4.31 -8.58
N ILE A 362 -21.04 4.72 -7.96
CA ILE A 362 -20.93 4.95 -6.52
C ILE A 362 -20.53 6.40 -6.25
N LYS A 363 -21.27 7.08 -5.38
CA LYS A 363 -20.95 8.44 -4.90
C LYS A 363 -20.78 9.51 -5.98
N ASN A 364 -21.35 9.32 -7.18
CA ASN A 364 -21.29 10.34 -8.25
C ASN A 364 -22.29 11.47 -7.96
N VAL A 365 -21.88 12.71 -8.26
CA VAL A 365 -22.58 13.93 -7.82
C VAL A 365 -22.89 14.87 -8.98
N ALA A 366 -24.12 15.38 -9.01
CA ALA A 366 -24.56 16.48 -9.87
C ALA A 366 -25.17 17.61 -9.02
N GLN A 367 -24.37 18.60 -8.63
CA GLN A 367 -24.72 19.57 -7.58
C GLN A 367 -24.64 21.04 -8.02
N ILE A 368 -25.62 21.81 -7.57
CA ILE A 368 -25.74 23.26 -7.67
C ILE A 368 -25.86 23.83 -6.23
N LEU A 369 -25.38 25.05 -5.97
CA LEU A 369 -25.31 25.61 -4.60
C LEU A 369 -26.14 26.88 -4.33
N GLU A 370 -26.64 27.58 -5.35
CA GLU A 370 -27.29 28.90 -5.15
C GLU A 370 -28.78 28.92 -5.51
N TYR A 371 -29.55 29.63 -4.66
CA TYR A 371 -31.02 29.72 -4.61
C TYR A 371 -31.69 30.42 -5.82
N GLU A 372 -30.92 30.77 -6.85
CA GLU A 372 -31.41 31.39 -8.10
C GLU A 372 -31.02 30.62 -9.37
N ALA A 373 -30.40 29.44 -9.24
CA ALA A 373 -29.92 28.61 -10.36
C ALA A 373 -30.80 27.37 -10.63
N GLN A 374 -30.54 26.68 -11.74
CA GLN A 374 -31.37 25.59 -12.26
C GLN A 374 -31.24 24.27 -11.44
N HIS A 375 -31.87 23.20 -11.91
CA HIS A 375 -31.91 21.90 -11.24
C HIS A 375 -30.63 21.07 -11.54
N GLY A 376 -30.09 20.38 -10.54
CA GLY A 376 -29.11 19.30 -10.72
C GLY A 376 -29.83 17.97 -10.88
N LYS A 377 -29.42 17.12 -11.84
CA LYS A 377 -30.16 15.90 -12.21
C LYS A 377 -29.24 14.71 -12.54
N GLY A 378 -29.67 13.49 -12.20
CA GLY A 378 -29.00 12.25 -12.65
C GLY A 378 -27.58 12.12 -12.07
N GLY A 379 -27.45 11.87 -10.77
CA GLY A 379 -26.16 11.78 -10.08
C GLY A 379 -25.25 10.70 -10.69
N ALA A 380 -25.79 9.50 -10.93
CA ALA A 380 -25.08 8.49 -11.72
C ALA A 380 -25.30 8.62 -13.24
N ILE A 381 -26.54 8.64 -13.73
CA ILE A 381 -26.84 8.69 -15.18
C ILE A 381 -27.94 9.72 -15.50
N TYR A 382 -27.71 10.50 -16.54
CA TYR A 382 -28.72 11.33 -17.19
C TYR A 382 -28.95 10.91 -18.64
N ASN A 383 -30.21 10.70 -19.03
CA ASN A 383 -30.61 10.29 -20.38
C ASN A 383 -31.57 11.31 -20.99
N VAL A 384 -31.24 11.84 -22.18
CA VAL A 384 -32.09 12.83 -22.85
C VAL A 384 -32.25 12.60 -24.35
N GLY A 385 -33.49 12.73 -24.83
CA GLY A 385 -33.88 12.66 -26.23
C GLY A 385 -34.36 11.27 -26.65
N SER A 386 -35.25 11.23 -27.65
CA SER A 386 -36.01 10.02 -28.03
C SER A 386 -35.22 8.89 -28.68
N LEU A 387 -33.90 9.06 -28.86
CA LEU A 387 -32.95 8.02 -29.25
C LEU A 387 -32.07 7.53 -28.09
N SER A 388 -32.26 8.04 -26.87
CA SER A 388 -31.56 7.58 -25.66
C SER A 388 -32.33 6.44 -24.99
N LYS A 389 -31.94 5.21 -25.32
CA LYS A 389 -32.49 3.97 -24.78
C LYS A 389 -31.34 3.04 -24.36
N PRO A 390 -30.54 3.43 -23.35
CA PRO A 390 -29.45 2.59 -22.88
C PRO A 390 -29.97 1.26 -22.36
N LYS A 391 -29.12 0.24 -22.40
CA LYS A 391 -29.39 -1.07 -21.80
C LYS A 391 -28.49 -1.24 -20.59
N ILE A 392 -29.08 -1.48 -19.43
CA ILE A 392 -28.39 -1.52 -18.15
C ILE A 392 -28.71 -2.86 -17.48
N SER A 393 -27.66 -3.59 -17.12
CA SER A 393 -27.74 -4.97 -16.61
C SER A 393 -26.70 -5.20 -15.51
N ASN A 394 -27.02 -5.99 -14.48
CA ASN A 394 -26.07 -6.43 -13.45
C ASN A 394 -25.28 -5.27 -12.81
N SER A 395 -25.89 -4.10 -12.65
CA SER A 395 -25.19 -2.87 -12.29
C SER A 395 -25.72 -2.27 -10.98
N ILE A 396 -24.83 -1.66 -10.20
CA ILE A 396 -25.16 -1.02 -8.91
C ILE A 396 -25.16 0.50 -9.07
N PHE A 397 -26.17 1.15 -8.50
CA PHE A 397 -26.32 2.59 -8.39
C PHE A 397 -26.59 2.95 -6.92
N TRP A 398 -25.55 3.38 -6.19
CA TRP A 398 -25.64 3.60 -4.74
C TRP A 398 -24.87 4.84 -4.25
N SER A 399 -25.42 5.54 -3.25
CA SER A 399 -24.90 6.77 -2.65
C SER A 399 -24.65 7.92 -3.63
N ASN A 400 -25.27 7.89 -4.82
CA ASN A 400 -25.19 8.98 -5.79
C ASN A 400 -26.07 10.15 -5.34
N SER A 401 -25.81 11.35 -5.85
CA SER A 401 -26.56 12.54 -5.46
C SER A 401 -26.81 13.48 -6.64
N ALA A 402 -28.02 14.01 -6.71
CA ALA A 402 -28.39 15.11 -7.60
C ALA A 402 -29.15 16.16 -6.77
N TYR A 403 -28.69 17.41 -6.75
CA TYR A 403 -29.24 18.43 -5.87
C TYR A 403 -29.98 19.53 -6.63
N ASP A 404 -31.20 19.82 -6.19
CA ASP A 404 -32.05 20.90 -6.69
C ASP A 404 -32.30 21.95 -5.59
N ALA A 405 -31.88 23.19 -5.82
CA ALA A 405 -32.04 24.30 -4.89
C ALA A 405 -33.47 24.87 -4.83
N TYR A 406 -34.33 24.54 -5.79
CA TYR A 406 -35.72 25.04 -5.89
C TYR A 406 -36.78 24.07 -5.32
N ALA A 407 -36.40 22.84 -5.03
CA ALA A 407 -37.30 21.78 -4.60
C ALA A 407 -37.69 21.91 -3.12
N TYR A 408 -38.94 22.33 -2.84
CA TYR A 408 -39.50 22.30 -1.48
C TYR A 408 -39.84 20.87 -1.00
N ASP A 409 -39.93 19.91 -1.93
CA ASP A 409 -40.02 18.47 -1.70
C ASP A 409 -38.87 17.81 -2.48
N TYR A 410 -38.03 17.00 -1.83
CA TYR A 410 -36.76 16.44 -2.35
C TYR A 410 -36.95 15.32 -3.43
N GLU A 411 -37.98 15.40 -4.27
CA GLU A 411 -38.52 14.27 -5.07
C GLU A 411 -38.37 14.42 -6.60
N TYR A 412 -37.47 15.29 -7.10
CA TYR A 412 -37.44 15.70 -8.52
C TYR A 412 -36.05 15.80 -9.22
N SER A 413 -34.97 15.27 -8.61
CA SER A 413 -33.60 15.31 -9.17
C SER A 413 -33.07 13.96 -9.71
N GLY A 414 -33.65 12.82 -9.33
CA GLY A 414 -33.20 11.47 -9.74
C GLY A 414 -31.72 11.22 -9.41
N HIS A 415 -31.40 10.89 -8.16
CA HIS A 415 -30.02 10.68 -7.71
C HIS A 415 -29.28 9.59 -8.50
N SER A 416 -29.94 8.49 -8.84
CA SER A 416 -29.32 7.43 -9.65
C SER A 416 -29.53 7.67 -11.14
N ILE A 417 -30.77 7.63 -11.65
CA ILE A 417 -31.04 7.79 -13.09
C ILE A 417 -32.12 8.85 -13.33
N TYR A 418 -31.90 9.75 -14.28
CA TYR A 418 -32.92 10.71 -14.74
C TYR A 418 -33.16 10.62 -16.25
N ASN A 419 -34.41 10.68 -16.69
CA ASN A 419 -34.82 10.55 -18.09
C ASN A 419 -35.66 11.74 -18.59
N GLU A 420 -35.29 12.33 -19.74
CA GLU A 420 -36.00 13.48 -20.31
C GLU A 420 -36.21 13.37 -21.83
N ASN A 421 -37.27 14.00 -22.36
CA ASN A 421 -37.58 14.10 -23.80
C ASN A 421 -37.71 12.73 -24.51
N SER A 422 -38.44 11.81 -23.88
CA SER A 422 -38.70 10.42 -24.28
C SER A 422 -37.46 9.54 -24.44
N ALA A 423 -36.41 9.85 -23.68
CA ALA A 423 -35.47 8.83 -23.23
C ALA A 423 -36.21 7.76 -22.42
N ASP A 424 -35.84 6.49 -22.62
CA ASP A 424 -36.44 5.34 -21.91
C ASP A 424 -35.36 4.25 -21.78
N PRO A 425 -34.68 4.18 -20.63
CA PRO A 425 -33.64 3.19 -20.36
C PRO A 425 -34.29 1.83 -20.06
N ASN A 426 -33.66 0.77 -20.56
CA ASN A 426 -34.06 -0.60 -20.29
C ASN A 426 -33.15 -1.17 -19.20
N VAL A 427 -33.70 -1.42 -18.01
CA VAL A 427 -32.93 -1.70 -16.79
C VAL A 427 -33.35 -3.05 -16.20
N ARG A 428 -32.37 -3.90 -15.90
CA ARG A 428 -32.58 -5.30 -15.53
C ARG A 428 -31.57 -5.77 -14.49
N ASN A 429 -31.98 -6.54 -13.47
CA ASN A 429 -31.07 -7.14 -12.48
C ASN A 429 -30.03 -6.11 -11.94
N CYS A 430 -30.46 -4.89 -11.63
CA CYS A 430 -29.62 -3.81 -11.11
C CYS A 430 -30.03 -3.45 -9.68
N VAL A 431 -29.07 -2.99 -8.85
CA VAL A 431 -29.39 -2.34 -7.57
C VAL A 431 -29.50 -0.84 -7.79
N ILE A 432 -30.59 -0.23 -7.31
CA ILE A 432 -30.84 1.21 -7.42
C ILE A 432 -31.36 1.73 -6.09
N GLU A 433 -30.63 2.65 -5.47
CA GLU A 433 -31.06 3.35 -4.25
C GLU A 433 -32.45 3.99 -4.43
N GLY A 434 -33.42 3.66 -3.58
CA GLY A 434 -34.83 4.08 -3.72
C GLY A 434 -35.68 3.25 -4.71
N GLY A 435 -35.03 2.56 -5.64
CA GLY A 435 -35.65 1.70 -6.65
C GLY A 435 -36.13 2.44 -7.92
N LEU A 436 -36.49 1.65 -8.94
CA LEU A 436 -36.74 2.14 -10.31
C LEU A 436 -37.98 3.05 -10.49
N ASN A 437 -38.88 3.12 -9.51
CA ASN A 437 -40.18 3.81 -9.65
C ASN A 437 -40.53 4.74 -8.47
N ASN A 438 -39.57 5.03 -7.58
CA ASN A 438 -39.73 5.99 -6.48
C ASN A 438 -38.51 6.91 -6.39
N PRO A 439 -38.67 8.14 -5.89
CA PRO A 439 -37.55 8.96 -5.43
C PRO A 439 -36.71 8.24 -4.35
N PRO A 440 -35.39 8.44 -4.30
CA PRO A 440 -34.58 9.25 -5.22
C PRO A 440 -34.02 8.46 -6.43
N GLY A 441 -34.54 7.27 -6.73
CA GLY A 441 -33.86 6.28 -7.58
C GLY A 441 -33.89 6.59 -9.06
N CYS A 442 -35.06 6.51 -9.69
CA CYS A 442 -35.24 6.86 -11.09
C CYS A 442 -36.42 7.80 -11.29
N GLU A 443 -36.18 8.92 -11.99
CA GLU A 443 -37.14 10.03 -12.12
C GLU A 443 -37.15 10.61 -13.56
N GLY A 444 -38.23 11.34 -13.90
CA GLY A 444 -38.47 11.85 -15.25
C GLY A 444 -39.51 11.01 -16.01
N GLU A 445 -39.24 10.69 -17.28
CA GLU A 445 -40.06 9.71 -18.05
C GLU A 445 -39.74 8.26 -17.63
N ASP A 446 -40.77 7.40 -17.60
CA ASP A 446 -40.73 6.02 -17.08
C ASP A 446 -39.53 5.20 -17.62
N SER A 447 -38.83 4.50 -16.74
CA SER A 447 -37.80 3.51 -17.12
C SER A 447 -38.43 2.15 -17.41
N THR A 448 -38.01 1.47 -18.49
CA THR A 448 -38.48 0.10 -18.78
C THR A 448 -37.80 -0.92 -17.87
N ASP A 449 -38.53 -1.34 -16.83
CA ASP A 449 -38.21 -2.50 -15.99
C ASP A 449 -38.29 -3.81 -16.79
N ASP A 450 -37.16 -4.50 -16.96
CA ASP A 450 -37.10 -5.86 -17.54
C ASP A 450 -37.01 -6.95 -16.45
N GLY A 451 -37.14 -6.56 -15.18
CA GLY A 451 -37.19 -7.44 -14.01
C GLY A 451 -35.86 -7.60 -13.27
N GLY A 452 -35.94 -8.22 -12.09
CA GLY A 452 -34.79 -8.53 -11.23
C GLY A 452 -34.17 -7.33 -10.51
N ASN A 453 -34.70 -6.12 -10.67
CA ASN A 453 -34.14 -4.91 -10.04
C ASN A 453 -34.39 -4.87 -8.53
N ILE A 454 -33.38 -4.42 -7.77
CA ILE A 454 -33.30 -4.44 -6.30
C ILE A 454 -33.15 -3.00 -5.78
N ALA A 455 -33.66 -2.73 -4.57
CA ALA A 455 -33.62 -1.41 -3.92
C ALA A 455 -33.05 -1.43 -2.48
N SER A 456 -32.49 -2.57 -2.04
CA SER A 456 -31.75 -2.70 -0.78
C SER A 456 -30.26 -2.40 -0.98
N GLU A 457 -29.55 -2.18 0.13
CA GLU A 457 -28.13 -1.84 0.14
C GLU A 457 -27.23 -2.96 -0.42
N PRO A 458 -26.21 -2.65 -1.24
CA PRO A 458 -25.24 -3.64 -1.76
C PRO A 458 -24.31 -4.26 -0.72
N ASN A 459 -24.21 -3.72 0.49
CA ASN A 459 -23.30 -4.16 1.56
C ASN A 459 -21.84 -4.34 1.06
N PHE A 460 -21.17 -3.25 0.66
CA PHE A 460 -19.76 -3.27 0.27
C PHE A 460 -18.81 -3.49 1.46
N ILE A 461 -17.60 -4.03 1.26
CA ILE A 461 -16.63 -4.21 2.36
C ILE A 461 -16.15 -2.85 2.91
N ASN A 462 -15.90 -1.87 2.03
CA ASN A 462 -15.57 -0.49 2.38
C ASN A 462 -15.88 0.48 1.22
N ILE A 463 -17.09 1.04 1.22
CA ILE A 463 -17.58 2.01 0.21
C ILE A 463 -16.76 3.32 0.15
N ASP A 464 -15.83 3.59 1.08
CA ASP A 464 -14.97 4.78 1.07
C ASP A 464 -13.54 4.52 0.54
N SER A 465 -13.11 3.26 0.44
CA SER A 465 -11.74 2.86 0.10
C SER A 465 -11.70 2.05 -1.20
N LEU A 466 -11.96 2.71 -2.33
CA LEU A 466 -12.02 2.10 -3.68
C LEU A 466 -10.88 1.08 -3.93
N TYR A 467 -9.63 1.52 -3.79
CA TYR A 467 -8.40 0.75 -4.07
C TYR A 467 -7.87 -0.06 -2.85
N GLY A 468 -8.76 -0.43 -1.93
CA GLY A 468 -8.42 -1.29 -0.80
C GLY A 468 -7.33 -0.75 0.16
N PRO A 469 -6.88 -1.61 1.10
CA PRO A 469 -5.68 -1.40 1.89
C PRO A 469 -4.36 -1.28 1.10
N ASP A 470 -4.15 -2.05 0.02
CA ASP A 470 -2.87 -2.07 -0.69
C ASP A 470 -2.65 -0.87 -1.65
N SER A 471 -3.72 -0.10 -1.93
CA SER A 471 -3.74 1.04 -2.86
C SER A 471 -3.37 0.69 -4.31
N MET A 472 -3.50 -0.57 -4.69
CA MET A 472 -3.51 -1.04 -6.07
C MET A 472 -4.95 -1.14 -6.59
N PRO A 473 -5.15 -1.05 -7.90
CA PRO A 473 -6.46 -1.23 -8.52
C PRO A 473 -6.63 -2.66 -9.04
N PHE A 474 -7.88 -3.14 -9.08
CA PHE A 474 -8.26 -4.44 -9.64
C PHE A 474 -7.79 -5.63 -8.80
N THR A 475 -7.70 -5.44 -7.49
CA THR A 475 -7.24 -6.43 -6.50
C THR A 475 -8.41 -7.02 -5.69
N TRP A 476 -8.17 -8.15 -5.04
CA TRP A 476 -9.16 -8.82 -4.17
C TRP A 476 -9.38 -8.07 -2.84
N ASP A 477 -8.71 -6.96 -2.57
CA ASP A 477 -8.97 -6.08 -1.42
C ASP A 477 -9.62 -4.72 -1.79
N ASP A 478 -9.93 -4.48 -3.07
CA ASP A 478 -10.73 -3.35 -3.56
C ASP A 478 -12.04 -3.20 -2.75
N GLY A 479 -12.33 -2.00 -2.25
CA GLY A 479 -13.36 -1.78 -1.22
C GLY A 479 -14.81 -1.95 -1.67
N LEU A 480 -15.06 -2.02 -2.99
CA LEU A 480 -16.39 -2.20 -3.59
C LEU A 480 -16.76 -3.67 -3.86
N GLN A 481 -16.02 -4.62 -3.31
CA GLN A 481 -16.50 -6.01 -3.26
C GLN A 481 -17.69 -6.16 -2.31
N LEU A 482 -18.50 -7.19 -2.57
CA LEU A 482 -19.71 -7.51 -1.84
C LEU A 482 -19.39 -8.30 -0.55
N GLN A 483 -19.99 -7.91 0.57
CA GLN A 483 -20.08 -8.77 1.76
C GLN A 483 -21.07 -9.92 1.50
N LEU A 484 -20.84 -11.09 2.11
CA LEU A 484 -21.68 -12.29 1.94
C LEU A 484 -23.12 -12.18 2.46
N ASN A 485 -23.46 -11.08 3.14
CA ASN A 485 -24.83 -10.73 3.52
C ASN A 485 -25.55 -9.88 2.44
N SER A 486 -24.92 -9.64 1.29
CA SER A 486 -25.44 -8.80 0.22
C SER A 486 -26.54 -9.49 -0.58
N ASN A 487 -27.57 -8.72 -0.94
CA ASN A 487 -28.62 -9.17 -1.86
C ASN A 487 -28.19 -9.12 -3.35
N CYS A 488 -26.95 -8.69 -3.63
CA CYS A 488 -26.38 -8.65 -4.98
C CYS A 488 -25.84 -10.01 -5.43
N ILE A 489 -25.56 -10.91 -4.48
CA ILE A 489 -24.91 -12.20 -4.73
C ILE A 489 -25.90 -13.18 -5.37
N ASP A 490 -25.46 -13.89 -6.40
CA ASP A 490 -26.26 -14.80 -7.25
C ASP A 490 -27.58 -14.18 -7.77
N ALA A 491 -27.64 -12.85 -7.95
CA ALA A 491 -28.88 -12.10 -8.21
C ALA A 491 -28.99 -11.47 -9.62
N GLY A 492 -27.98 -11.68 -10.47
CA GLY A 492 -27.77 -11.04 -11.77
C GLY A 492 -28.43 -11.74 -12.96
N TYR A 493 -27.96 -11.40 -14.17
CA TYR A 493 -28.43 -11.94 -15.45
C TYR A 493 -27.28 -12.52 -16.29
N GLY A 494 -27.28 -13.84 -16.48
CA GLY A 494 -26.17 -14.56 -17.14
C GLY A 494 -26.06 -14.38 -18.65
N ASP A 495 -27.17 -14.23 -19.38
CA ASP A 495 -27.17 -14.28 -20.86
C ASP A 495 -26.37 -13.14 -21.54
N SER A 496 -25.94 -12.13 -20.77
CA SER A 496 -25.12 -11.00 -21.23
C SER A 496 -23.82 -10.78 -20.45
N VAL A 497 -23.48 -11.65 -19.48
CA VAL A 497 -22.35 -11.44 -18.55
C VAL A 497 -20.98 -11.52 -19.23
N HIS A 498 -19.98 -10.85 -18.66
CA HIS A 498 -18.56 -11.13 -18.94
C HIS A 498 -18.11 -12.38 -18.16
N PRO A 499 -17.31 -13.31 -18.73
CA PRO A 499 -16.95 -14.57 -18.05
C PRO A 499 -16.10 -14.40 -16.80
N THR A 500 -15.48 -13.22 -16.63
CA THR A 500 -14.81 -12.80 -15.39
C THR A 500 -15.43 -11.52 -14.86
N ASP A 501 -15.13 -11.20 -13.60
CA ASP A 501 -15.33 -9.90 -12.99
C ASP A 501 -14.26 -8.86 -13.43
N ILE A 502 -14.16 -7.76 -12.69
CA ILE A 502 -13.18 -6.70 -12.87
C ILE A 502 -11.74 -7.09 -12.45
N THR A 503 -11.56 -7.90 -11.40
CA THR A 503 -10.24 -8.39 -10.94
C THR A 503 -9.66 -9.47 -11.87
N GLY A 504 -10.53 -10.24 -12.53
CA GLY A 504 -10.19 -11.41 -13.33
C GLY A 504 -10.68 -12.74 -12.76
N LYS A 505 -11.28 -12.75 -11.57
CA LYS A 505 -12.00 -13.89 -10.99
C LYS A 505 -13.11 -14.35 -11.95
N SER A 506 -13.25 -15.66 -12.14
CA SER A 506 -14.34 -16.21 -12.96
C SER A 506 -15.68 -16.03 -12.25
N ARG A 507 -16.77 -15.90 -13.02
CA ARG A 507 -18.11 -15.87 -12.43
C ARG A 507 -18.50 -17.26 -11.90
N VAL A 508 -18.92 -17.38 -10.63
CA VAL A 508 -19.05 -18.64 -9.86
C VAL A 508 -20.29 -18.65 -8.95
N ASP A 509 -20.79 -19.85 -8.66
CA ASP A 509 -22.03 -20.13 -7.91
C ASP A 509 -21.74 -20.16 -6.40
N VAL A 510 -22.30 -19.24 -5.60
CA VAL A 510 -22.01 -19.15 -4.16
C VAL A 510 -22.93 -20.10 -3.37
N GLU A 511 -22.55 -21.38 -3.28
CA GLU A 511 -23.36 -22.55 -2.85
C GLU A 511 -24.31 -22.38 -1.62
N TYR A 512 -24.06 -21.42 -0.73
CA TYR A 512 -24.86 -21.15 0.47
C TYR A 512 -25.80 -19.94 0.38
N VAL A 513 -25.65 -19.10 -0.64
CA VAL A 513 -26.61 -18.06 -1.01
C VAL A 513 -27.73 -18.70 -1.84
N THR A 514 -28.81 -17.97 -2.13
CA THR A 514 -29.91 -18.47 -2.96
C THR A 514 -29.86 -17.76 -4.30
N ASN A 515 -29.72 -18.54 -5.37
CA ASN A 515 -29.75 -18.08 -6.76
C ASN A 515 -31.08 -17.34 -7.04
N ASN A 516 -31.04 -16.01 -7.00
CA ASN A 516 -32.18 -15.12 -7.23
C ASN A 516 -32.12 -14.48 -8.63
N GLY A 517 -31.04 -14.72 -9.37
CA GLY A 517 -30.79 -14.21 -10.70
C GLY A 517 -31.60 -14.89 -11.80
N SER A 518 -31.13 -14.75 -13.04
CA SER A 518 -31.84 -15.21 -14.23
C SER A 518 -30.94 -15.41 -15.45
N GLY A 519 -31.47 -16.02 -16.50
CA GLY A 519 -30.67 -16.39 -17.67
C GLY A 519 -29.91 -17.69 -17.43
N ASN A 520 -28.74 -17.84 -18.03
CA ASN A 520 -27.87 -18.99 -17.85
C ASN A 520 -26.38 -18.58 -17.94
N PRO A 521 -25.61 -18.61 -16.82
CA PRO A 521 -26.02 -19.02 -15.47
C PRO A 521 -26.96 -18.03 -14.77
N ASP A 522 -27.67 -18.49 -13.75
CA ASP A 522 -28.55 -17.71 -12.88
C ASP A 522 -27.89 -17.28 -11.56
N TYR A 523 -26.59 -17.57 -11.37
CA TYR A 523 -25.75 -17.21 -10.22
C TYR A 523 -24.76 -16.05 -10.45
N VAL A 524 -24.97 -15.21 -11.46
CA VAL A 524 -24.08 -14.05 -11.69
C VAL A 524 -24.31 -12.99 -10.61
N ASP A 525 -23.26 -12.37 -10.05
CA ASP A 525 -23.46 -11.23 -9.16
C ASP A 525 -23.87 -9.94 -9.88
N ILE A 526 -24.64 -9.12 -9.17
CA ILE A 526 -24.90 -7.73 -9.57
C ILE A 526 -23.70 -6.88 -9.11
N GLY A 527 -22.83 -6.49 -10.03
CA GLY A 527 -21.65 -5.67 -9.73
C GLY A 527 -20.54 -5.79 -10.77
N ALA A 528 -19.48 -5.00 -10.62
CA ALA A 528 -18.23 -5.13 -11.38
C ALA A 528 -17.39 -6.30 -10.85
N TYR A 529 -17.39 -6.53 -9.53
CA TYR A 529 -16.79 -7.68 -8.83
C TYR A 529 -17.67 -8.92 -8.89
N GLU A 530 -17.10 -10.06 -8.50
CA GLU A 530 -17.80 -11.25 -7.99
C GLU A 530 -17.43 -11.40 -6.50
N ALA A 531 -18.35 -11.87 -5.67
CA ALA A 531 -18.14 -12.05 -4.25
C ALA A 531 -17.07 -13.12 -3.94
N SER A 532 -16.49 -13.01 -2.75
CA SER A 532 -15.50 -13.97 -2.25
C SER A 532 -16.05 -14.78 -1.10
N THR A 533 -15.83 -16.10 -1.18
CA THR A 533 -16.31 -17.03 -0.16
C THR A 533 -15.47 -16.83 1.08
N LEU A 534 -16.13 -16.74 2.24
CA LEU A 534 -15.46 -16.62 3.54
C LEU A 534 -15.66 -17.91 4.30
N TRP A 535 -14.55 -18.56 4.61
CA TRP A 535 -14.51 -19.79 5.36
C TRP A 535 -14.07 -19.51 6.80
N PHE A 536 -14.96 -19.81 7.74
CA PHE A 536 -14.69 -19.68 9.17
C PHE A 536 -14.06 -20.97 9.71
N VAL A 537 -13.00 -20.85 10.51
CA VAL A 537 -12.28 -21.98 11.14
C VAL A 537 -12.18 -21.76 12.64
N ASN A 538 -12.62 -22.73 13.43
CA ASN A 538 -12.59 -22.68 14.89
C ASN A 538 -12.53 -24.10 15.47
N GLU A 539 -11.42 -24.46 16.12
CA GLU A 539 -11.22 -25.75 16.81
C GLU A 539 -12.34 -26.06 17.86
N ASN A 540 -13.04 -25.03 18.34
CA ASN A 540 -14.10 -25.11 19.36
C ASN A 540 -15.53 -24.97 18.79
N ALA A 541 -15.74 -25.16 17.48
CA ALA A 541 -17.07 -25.03 16.87
C ALA A 541 -18.10 -26.04 17.43
N GLU A 542 -19.29 -25.56 17.84
CA GLU A 542 -20.35 -26.41 18.42
C GLU A 542 -21.41 -26.88 17.39
N GLY A 543 -21.43 -26.31 16.19
CA GLY A 543 -22.42 -26.61 15.16
C GLY A 543 -22.21 -27.97 14.51
N SER A 544 -23.29 -28.75 14.38
CA SER A 544 -23.25 -30.07 13.72
C SER A 544 -23.15 -30.01 12.19
N GLY A 545 -22.58 -28.94 11.64
CA GLY A 545 -22.48 -28.63 10.22
C GLY A 545 -21.07 -28.84 9.65
N ASP A 546 -20.04 -28.40 10.37
CA ASP A 546 -18.61 -28.51 10.01
C ASP A 546 -18.37 -28.16 8.53
N ASN A 547 -18.82 -26.97 8.14
CA ASN A 547 -18.91 -26.52 6.74
C ASN A 547 -18.42 -25.09 6.49
N GLY A 548 -17.74 -24.48 7.46
CA GLY A 548 -17.10 -23.18 7.33
C GLY A 548 -18.03 -21.97 7.16
N THR A 549 -19.35 -22.12 7.13
CA THR A 549 -20.28 -21.04 6.72
C THR A 549 -20.49 -19.90 7.74
N SER A 550 -20.03 -20.08 8.98
CA SER A 550 -20.17 -19.12 10.08
C SER A 550 -19.35 -19.59 11.27
N TRP A 551 -19.03 -18.73 12.25
CA TRP A 551 -18.34 -19.16 13.48
C TRP A 551 -19.01 -20.34 14.22
N TYR A 552 -20.33 -20.48 14.13
CA TYR A 552 -21.06 -21.59 14.76
C TYR A 552 -20.90 -22.92 14.00
N ASN A 553 -20.91 -22.90 12.66
CA ASN A 553 -20.71 -24.07 11.79
C ASN A 553 -19.29 -24.10 11.19
N ALA A 554 -18.33 -23.43 11.83
CA ALA A 554 -16.97 -23.29 11.33
C ALA A 554 -16.31 -24.66 11.14
N TYR A 555 -15.36 -24.75 10.21
CA TYR A 555 -14.52 -25.94 10.12
C TYR A 555 -13.70 -26.09 11.40
N THR A 556 -13.66 -27.30 11.94
CA THR A 556 -12.83 -27.59 13.12
C THR A 556 -11.34 -27.71 12.78
N ASP A 557 -10.99 -27.99 11.51
CA ASP A 557 -9.62 -27.98 10.96
C ASP A 557 -9.46 -26.90 9.86
N LEU A 558 -8.34 -26.17 9.88
CA LEU A 558 -7.95 -25.24 8.82
C LEU A 558 -7.67 -25.98 7.50
N GLN A 559 -7.21 -27.22 7.55
CA GLN A 559 -6.91 -28.01 6.35
C GLN A 559 -8.19 -28.37 5.57
N ASP A 560 -9.35 -28.48 6.23
CA ASP A 560 -10.63 -28.66 5.54
C ASP A 560 -11.07 -27.37 4.83
N ALA A 561 -10.96 -26.20 5.45
CA ALA A 561 -11.22 -24.91 4.79
C ALA A 561 -10.30 -24.68 3.57
N LEU A 562 -8.99 -24.95 3.72
CA LEU A 562 -8.01 -24.94 2.63
C LEU A 562 -8.24 -26.05 1.57
N SER A 563 -9.18 -26.97 1.77
CA SER A 563 -9.57 -27.96 0.76
C SER A 563 -10.79 -27.55 -0.06
N GLN A 564 -11.59 -26.59 0.43
CA GLN A 564 -12.79 -26.08 -0.23
C GLN A 564 -12.63 -24.67 -0.82
N SER A 565 -11.67 -23.88 -0.33
CA SER A 565 -11.43 -22.51 -0.79
C SER A 565 -10.97 -22.46 -2.24
N ASP A 566 -11.49 -21.50 -3.01
CA ASP A 566 -11.08 -21.21 -4.38
C ASP A 566 -10.25 -19.92 -4.48
N SER A 567 -9.60 -19.68 -5.61
CA SER A 567 -8.75 -18.49 -5.81
C SER A 567 -9.54 -17.18 -5.63
N GLY A 568 -9.16 -16.39 -4.63
CA GLY A 568 -9.82 -15.12 -4.25
C GLY A 568 -10.65 -15.21 -2.97
N ASP A 569 -10.82 -16.39 -2.37
CA ASP A 569 -11.53 -16.57 -1.10
C ASP A 569 -10.74 -16.08 0.11
N GLU A 570 -11.46 -15.83 1.21
CA GLU A 570 -10.89 -15.57 2.54
C GLU A 570 -11.12 -16.74 3.50
N ILE A 571 -10.18 -16.93 4.42
CA ILE A 571 -10.30 -17.86 5.55
C ILE A 571 -10.01 -17.10 6.84
N TRP A 572 -10.97 -17.04 7.76
CA TRP A 572 -10.79 -16.42 9.08
C TRP A 572 -10.68 -17.51 10.16
N VAL A 573 -9.57 -17.48 10.90
CA VAL A 573 -9.16 -18.57 11.81
C VAL A 573 -9.13 -18.05 13.24
N ALA A 574 -10.02 -18.60 14.07
CA ALA A 574 -10.04 -18.31 15.50
C ALA A 574 -8.74 -18.77 16.19
N LYS A 575 -8.41 -18.12 17.31
CA LYS A 575 -7.37 -18.55 18.26
C LYS A 575 -7.50 -20.06 18.54
N GLY A 576 -6.36 -20.73 18.60
CA GLY A 576 -6.32 -22.19 18.65
C GLY A 576 -4.98 -22.73 18.16
N THR A 577 -4.84 -24.06 18.15
CA THR A 577 -3.65 -24.76 17.65
C THR A 577 -4.06 -25.78 16.59
N TYR A 578 -3.79 -25.44 15.33
CA TYR A 578 -4.17 -26.23 14.17
C TYR A 578 -2.98 -27.05 13.67
N GLU A 579 -3.21 -28.34 13.43
CA GLU A 579 -2.24 -29.32 12.96
C GLU A 579 -2.63 -29.80 11.55
N PRO A 580 -1.71 -29.94 10.58
CA PRO A 580 -2.08 -30.20 9.19
C PRO A 580 -2.52 -31.65 8.89
N ASN A 581 -2.49 -32.57 9.87
CA ASN A 581 -3.49 -33.64 10.13
C ASN A 581 -3.04 -34.66 11.20
N ASP A 582 -4.01 -35.36 11.78
CA ASP A 582 -3.90 -36.43 12.80
C ASP A 582 -3.33 -37.78 12.30
N ASN A 583 -3.06 -37.96 11.00
CA ASN A 583 -2.86 -39.30 10.41
C ASN A 583 -1.41 -39.82 10.42
N ASN A 584 -0.54 -39.23 11.26
CA ASN A 584 0.91 -39.51 11.30
C ASN A 584 1.64 -39.23 9.96
N ASP A 585 1.07 -38.40 9.09
CA ASP A 585 1.68 -38.06 7.79
C ASP A 585 2.58 -36.82 7.89
N ARG A 586 3.88 -37.05 8.01
CA ARG A 586 4.89 -35.97 8.04
C ARG A 586 4.96 -35.11 6.78
N PHE A 587 4.35 -35.55 5.65
CA PHE A 587 4.28 -34.76 4.42
C PHE A 587 3.18 -33.67 4.46
N ALA A 588 2.28 -33.75 5.44
CA ALA A 588 1.22 -32.78 5.72
C ALA A 588 1.78 -31.38 6.02
N SER A 589 1.09 -30.37 5.50
CA SER A 589 1.39 -28.95 5.67
C SER A 589 0.18 -28.14 5.25
N PHE A 590 -0.07 -26.99 5.86
CA PHE A 590 -1.01 -26.01 5.33
C PHE A 590 -0.49 -25.47 4.00
N GLN A 591 -1.02 -26.00 2.89
CA GLN A 591 -0.73 -25.54 1.54
C GLN A 591 -1.66 -24.35 1.26
N LEU A 592 -1.08 -23.17 1.10
CA LEU A 592 -1.84 -21.99 0.68
C LEU A 592 -2.33 -22.17 -0.77
N ILE A 593 -3.41 -21.48 -1.12
CA ILE A 593 -3.98 -21.42 -2.47
C ILE A 593 -3.63 -20.06 -3.09
N SER A 594 -3.43 -20.00 -4.41
CA SER A 594 -3.08 -18.73 -5.05
C SER A 594 -4.21 -17.70 -4.91
N ASN A 595 -3.84 -16.45 -4.63
CA ASN A 595 -4.73 -15.31 -4.41
C ASN A 595 -5.76 -15.46 -3.24
N THR A 596 -5.60 -16.41 -2.30
CA THR A 596 -6.47 -16.48 -1.11
C THR A 596 -5.92 -15.72 0.09
N GLY A 597 -6.80 -15.11 0.89
CA GLY A 597 -6.45 -14.40 2.12
C GLY A 597 -6.72 -15.23 3.39
N VAL A 598 -5.67 -15.70 4.05
CA VAL A 598 -5.77 -16.50 5.28
C VAL A 598 -5.39 -15.63 6.49
N TYR A 599 -6.32 -15.48 7.43
CA TYR A 599 -6.24 -14.50 8.53
C TYR A 599 -6.40 -15.15 9.90
N GLY A 600 -5.39 -14.96 10.75
CA GLY A 600 -5.40 -15.30 12.17
C GLY A 600 -5.72 -14.09 13.04
N GLY A 601 -5.94 -14.35 14.33
CA GLY A 601 -6.20 -13.30 15.32
C GLY A 601 -7.65 -13.09 15.72
N PHE A 602 -8.53 -14.07 15.51
CA PHE A 602 -9.95 -13.95 15.88
C PHE A 602 -10.27 -14.65 17.21
N ASN A 603 -11.23 -14.10 17.96
CA ASN A 603 -11.82 -14.68 19.16
C ASN A 603 -12.80 -15.82 18.81
N GLY A 604 -13.45 -15.72 17.65
CA GLY A 604 -14.46 -16.67 17.15
C GLY A 604 -15.90 -16.16 17.23
N ASP A 605 -16.09 -14.84 17.33
CA ASP A 605 -17.41 -14.18 17.36
C ASP A 605 -17.46 -12.84 16.57
N GLU A 606 -16.38 -12.46 15.91
CA GLU A 606 -16.26 -11.21 15.16
C GLU A 606 -17.11 -11.15 13.88
N ILE A 607 -17.67 -9.96 13.62
CA ILE A 607 -18.48 -9.66 12.42
C ILE A 607 -17.67 -9.05 11.26
N GLY A 608 -16.34 -9.02 11.34
CA GLY A 608 -15.50 -8.34 10.34
C GLY A 608 -13.99 -8.45 10.60
N ARG A 609 -13.18 -8.54 9.54
CA ARG A 609 -11.71 -8.67 9.61
C ARG A 609 -11.03 -7.55 10.42
N ILE A 610 -11.62 -6.35 10.46
CA ILE A 610 -11.08 -5.20 11.20
C ILE A 610 -11.12 -5.35 12.74
N TYR A 611 -11.91 -6.29 13.26
CA TYR A 611 -12.06 -6.52 14.70
C TYR A 611 -11.05 -7.55 15.26
N ARG A 612 -10.28 -8.22 14.39
CA ARG A 612 -9.27 -9.21 14.80
C ARG A 612 -8.14 -8.56 15.60
N ASN A 613 -7.59 -9.27 16.57
CA ASN A 613 -6.43 -8.84 17.34
C ASN A 613 -5.43 -10.01 17.47
N TRP A 614 -4.48 -10.08 16.54
CA TRP A 614 -3.56 -11.22 16.38
C TRP A 614 -2.54 -11.39 17.51
N THR A 615 -2.23 -10.34 18.28
CA THR A 615 -1.40 -10.44 19.48
C THR A 615 -2.20 -10.90 20.71
N THR A 616 -3.52 -10.63 20.77
CA THR A 616 -4.39 -11.02 21.89
C THR A 616 -5.06 -12.38 21.70
N TYR A 617 -5.33 -12.77 20.46
CA TYR A 617 -6.02 -14.01 20.07
C TYR A 617 -5.10 -14.89 19.21
N PRO A 618 -4.03 -15.46 19.78
CA PRO A 618 -2.98 -16.14 19.00
C PRO A 618 -3.53 -17.37 18.27
N THR A 619 -3.42 -17.36 16.94
CA THR A 619 -3.70 -18.49 16.08
C THR A 619 -2.40 -19.21 15.74
N ILE A 620 -2.27 -20.48 16.14
CA ILE A 620 -1.03 -21.26 16.01
C ILE A 620 -1.20 -22.31 14.89
N LEU A 621 -0.30 -22.28 13.91
CA LEU A 621 -0.09 -23.38 12.96
C LEU A 621 1.05 -24.24 13.50
N SER A 622 0.74 -25.48 13.88
CA SER A 622 1.65 -26.39 14.56
C SER A 622 2.15 -27.48 13.61
N GLY A 623 3.47 -27.68 13.61
CA GLY A 623 4.09 -28.88 13.06
C GLY A 623 4.15 -30.05 14.04
N ASP A 624 3.74 -29.91 15.30
CA ASP A 624 3.95 -30.87 16.41
C ASP A 624 3.00 -32.08 16.40
N ILE A 625 2.74 -32.61 15.19
CA ILE A 625 1.65 -33.53 14.92
C ILE A 625 1.70 -34.83 15.73
N ASN A 626 0.53 -35.30 16.14
CA ASN A 626 0.27 -36.59 16.83
C ASN A 626 0.80 -36.70 18.27
N THR A 627 2.10 -36.50 18.51
CA THR A 627 2.73 -36.78 19.80
C THR A 627 3.37 -35.50 20.37
N VAL A 628 2.58 -34.74 21.11
CA VAL A 628 2.95 -33.46 21.75
C VAL A 628 4.39 -33.45 22.33
N ASN A 629 5.25 -32.58 21.80
CA ASN A 629 6.71 -32.41 21.98
C ASN A 629 7.62 -33.52 21.42
N ASN A 630 7.24 -34.24 20.36
CA ASN A 630 8.03 -35.34 19.78
C ASN A 630 8.54 -35.04 18.36
N MET A 631 9.55 -34.16 18.25
CA MET A 631 10.20 -33.75 16.98
C MET A 631 10.41 -34.85 15.89
N ALA A 632 10.47 -36.13 16.25
CA ALA A 632 10.56 -37.25 15.32
C ALA A 632 9.30 -37.51 14.46
N ASP A 633 8.08 -37.18 14.91
CA ASP A 633 6.84 -37.28 14.11
C ASP A 633 6.32 -35.95 13.55
N ASN A 634 6.81 -34.79 14.02
CA ASN A 634 6.46 -33.45 13.51
C ASN A 634 6.50 -33.31 11.97
N SER A 635 5.61 -32.53 11.35
CA SER A 635 5.59 -32.26 9.90
C SER A 635 6.92 -31.74 9.36
N TYR A 636 7.26 -32.08 8.12
CA TYR A 636 8.47 -31.56 7.47
C TYR A 636 8.39 -30.05 7.23
N HIS A 637 7.20 -29.54 6.87
CA HIS A 637 6.93 -28.13 6.64
C HIS A 637 5.59 -27.80 7.31
N VAL A 638 5.49 -26.72 8.08
CA VAL A 638 4.18 -26.29 8.62
C VAL A 638 3.32 -25.68 7.51
N VAL A 639 3.91 -24.77 6.72
CA VAL A 639 3.24 -24.01 5.65
C VAL A 639 3.99 -24.17 4.32
N LYS A 640 3.24 -24.30 3.21
CA LYS A 640 3.77 -24.20 1.85
C LYS A 640 3.12 -23.01 1.14
N GLY A 641 3.95 -22.13 0.58
CA GLY A 641 3.50 -20.89 -0.06
C GLY A 641 2.87 -21.07 -1.44
N ALA A 642 1.99 -20.15 -1.84
CA ALA A 642 1.37 -20.06 -3.16
C ALA A 642 1.29 -18.60 -3.63
N ASP A 643 0.99 -18.38 -4.91
CA ASP A 643 1.18 -17.10 -5.59
C ASP A 643 0.13 -16.07 -5.18
N ASN A 644 0.55 -14.85 -4.81
CA ASN A 644 -0.30 -13.80 -4.25
C ASN A 644 -1.14 -14.22 -3.02
N ALA A 645 -0.85 -15.37 -2.40
CA ALA A 645 -1.54 -15.81 -1.20
C ALA A 645 -1.13 -14.95 -0.01
N VAL A 646 -2.10 -14.48 0.80
CA VAL A 646 -1.82 -13.73 2.02
C VAL A 646 -1.94 -14.66 3.23
N LEU A 647 -0.94 -14.62 4.11
CA LEU A 647 -1.00 -15.25 5.43
C LEU A 647 -0.66 -14.20 6.50
N ASP A 648 -1.66 -13.82 7.31
CA ASP A 648 -1.56 -12.68 8.23
C ASP A 648 -2.02 -13.03 9.65
N GLY A 649 -1.15 -12.81 10.65
CA GLY A 649 -1.50 -12.92 12.08
C GLY A 649 -1.35 -14.32 12.69
N PHE A 650 -0.38 -15.12 12.23
CA PHE A 650 -0.17 -16.50 12.70
C PHE A 650 1.17 -16.71 13.43
N ILE A 651 1.15 -17.63 14.41
CA ILE A 651 2.36 -18.24 14.96
C ILE A 651 2.61 -19.55 14.21
N ILE A 652 3.74 -19.68 13.52
CA ILE A 652 4.11 -20.85 12.72
C ILE A 652 5.25 -21.56 13.44
N ALA A 653 5.00 -22.77 13.97
CA ALA A 653 5.88 -23.40 14.95
C ALA A 653 6.12 -24.91 14.74
N TYR A 654 7.26 -25.38 15.27
CA TYR A 654 7.59 -26.80 15.48
C TYR A 654 7.71 -27.71 14.24
N GLY A 655 7.86 -27.16 13.03
CA GLY A 655 8.19 -27.96 11.85
C GLY A 655 9.61 -28.56 11.92
N ASN A 656 9.81 -29.74 11.33
CA ASN A 656 11.10 -30.46 11.33
C ASN A 656 11.43 -31.08 9.97
N ALA A 657 11.99 -30.25 9.08
CA ALA A 657 12.48 -30.61 7.75
C ALA A 657 13.78 -31.45 7.83
N ASN A 658 13.68 -32.67 8.36
CA ASN A 658 14.78 -33.65 8.46
C ASN A 658 14.70 -34.79 7.43
N GLY A 659 13.90 -34.61 6.37
CA GLY A 659 13.73 -35.56 5.28
C GLY A 659 14.76 -35.41 4.16
N SER A 660 14.57 -36.16 3.07
CA SER A 660 15.38 -36.08 1.86
C SER A 660 14.83 -35.06 0.86
N SER A 661 15.69 -34.48 0.02
CA SER A 661 15.33 -33.53 -1.04
C SER A 661 14.67 -32.27 -0.47
N SER A 662 13.51 -31.82 -1.00
CA SER A 662 12.74 -30.67 -0.50
C SER A 662 12.49 -30.74 1.01
N ASN A 663 12.16 -31.94 1.51
CA ASN A 663 11.81 -32.19 2.90
C ASN A 663 12.98 -32.03 3.89
N GLY A 664 14.16 -31.62 3.40
CA GLY A 664 15.31 -31.22 4.19
C GLY A 664 15.42 -29.71 4.44
N TYR A 665 14.52 -28.89 3.88
CA TYR A 665 14.55 -27.43 3.95
C TYR A 665 13.22 -26.82 4.41
N GLY A 666 13.24 -25.64 5.04
CA GLY A 666 12.02 -24.87 5.33
C GLY A 666 11.11 -25.54 6.34
N GLY A 667 11.51 -25.58 7.61
CA GLY A 667 10.73 -26.23 8.67
C GLY A 667 9.39 -25.53 8.92
N GLY A 668 9.39 -24.20 9.07
CA GLY A 668 8.17 -23.41 9.21
C GLY A 668 7.49 -23.17 7.87
N ILE A 669 8.15 -22.42 6.98
CA ILE A 669 7.62 -22.01 5.68
C ILE A 669 8.53 -22.52 4.56
N HIS A 670 7.93 -23.15 3.54
CA HIS A 670 8.63 -23.62 2.34
C HIS A 670 8.00 -23.01 1.06
N CYS A 671 8.65 -21.99 0.50
CA CYS A 671 8.31 -21.37 -0.79
C CYS A 671 9.22 -21.94 -1.90
N ASN A 672 8.63 -22.42 -3.00
CA ASN A 672 9.38 -23.07 -4.07
C ASN A 672 8.76 -22.75 -5.44
N GLY A 673 9.28 -21.69 -6.06
CA GLY A 673 8.72 -21.10 -7.27
C GLY A 673 7.41 -20.34 -7.02
N THR A 674 7.15 -19.91 -5.78
CA THR A 674 5.88 -19.26 -5.39
C THR A 674 6.03 -17.90 -4.70
N SER A 675 5.00 -17.05 -4.78
CA SER A 675 5.03 -15.61 -4.42
C SER A 675 4.05 -15.14 -3.31
N PRO A 676 3.98 -15.78 -2.12
CA PRO A 676 3.07 -15.35 -1.04
C PRO A 676 3.50 -14.05 -0.34
N VAL A 677 2.52 -13.34 0.23
CA VAL A 677 2.72 -12.26 1.20
C VAL A 677 2.49 -12.80 2.61
N ILE A 678 3.55 -12.81 3.42
CA ILE A 678 3.50 -13.24 4.82
C ILE A 678 3.59 -11.98 5.68
N ARG A 679 2.54 -11.69 6.47
CA ARG A 679 2.43 -10.45 7.25
C ARG A 679 2.17 -10.77 8.73
N ASN A 680 2.68 -9.96 9.66
CA ASN A 680 2.35 -10.06 11.10
C ASN A 680 2.51 -11.49 11.68
N CYS A 681 3.50 -12.25 11.20
CA CYS A 681 3.67 -13.68 11.56
C CYS A 681 4.90 -13.91 12.43
N ILE A 682 4.79 -14.85 13.39
CA ILE A 682 5.88 -15.29 14.26
C ILE A 682 6.33 -16.67 13.80
N ILE A 683 7.50 -16.80 13.17
CA ILE A 683 8.05 -18.07 12.70
C ILE A 683 9.09 -18.55 13.70
N ARG A 684 8.79 -19.63 14.44
CA ARG A 684 9.63 -20.03 15.59
C ARG A 684 9.85 -21.53 15.78
N ASP A 685 10.95 -21.84 16.46
CA ASP A 685 11.31 -23.19 16.94
C ASP A 685 11.29 -24.28 15.85
N CYS A 686 11.37 -23.90 14.57
CA CYS A 686 11.39 -24.81 13.44
C CYS A 686 12.82 -25.25 13.10
N ASN A 687 12.93 -26.46 12.53
CA ASN A 687 14.20 -27.15 12.34
C ASN A 687 14.33 -27.65 10.89
N ALA A 688 15.53 -27.58 10.32
CA ALA A 688 15.82 -28.12 8.98
C ALA A 688 17.22 -28.75 8.90
N VAL A 689 17.38 -29.88 8.21
CA VAL A 689 18.68 -30.56 8.11
C VAL A 689 19.60 -29.95 7.04
N SER A 690 19.05 -29.36 5.98
CA SER A 690 19.81 -28.82 4.83
C SER A 690 19.86 -27.29 4.79
N GLY A 691 18.83 -26.62 5.29
CA GLY A 691 18.82 -25.16 5.44
C GLY A 691 17.43 -24.54 5.52
N GLY A 692 17.35 -23.30 6.01
CA GLY A 692 16.08 -22.62 6.22
C GLY A 692 15.32 -23.25 7.38
N GLY A 693 15.85 -23.12 8.61
CA GLY A 693 15.22 -23.68 9.81
C GLY A 693 13.78 -23.18 9.96
N GLY A 694 13.62 -21.86 9.92
CA GLY A 694 12.31 -21.20 9.85
C GLY A 694 11.74 -21.19 8.44
N ILE A 695 12.46 -20.56 7.51
CA ILE A 695 11.96 -20.22 6.17
C ILE A 695 12.95 -20.70 5.09
N TYR A 696 12.46 -21.44 4.10
CA TYR A 696 13.17 -21.71 2.86
C TYR A 696 12.43 -21.07 1.68
N ILE A 697 13.20 -20.40 0.82
CA ILE A 697 12.75 -19.83 -0.44
C ILE A 697 13.67 -20.35 -1.54
N TYR A 698 13.06 -20.94 -2.57
CA TYR A 698 13.70 -21.16 -3.86
C TYR A 698 12.87 -20.48 -4.94
N ASN A 699 13.48 -19.64 -5.78
CA ASN A 699 12.83 -19.23 -7.03
C ASN A 699 13.85 -19.10 -8.17
N SER A 700 13.51 -19.64 -9.33
CA SER A 700 14.29 -19.51 -10.57
C SER A 700 13.63 -18.57 -11.60
N SER A 701 12.48 -17.98 -11.28
CA SER A 701 11.88 -16.86 -12.03
C SER A 701 12.32 -15.52 -11.45
N THR A 702 12.17 -14.45 -12.23
CA THR A 702 12.59 -13.08 -11.84
C THR A 702 11.43 -12.09 -11.77
N ILE A 703 10.18 -12.59 -11.76
CA ILE A 703 8.98 -11.76 -11.99
C ILE A 703 8.21 -11.53 -10.68
N GLU A 704 8.07 -12.55 -9.84
CA GLU A 704 7.36 -12.49 -8.56
C GLU A 704 8.17 -13.17 -7.46
N ASN A 705 8.06 -12.72 -6.21
CA ASN A 705 8.84 -13.24 -5.08
C ASN A 705 8.08 -13.15 -3.75
N PRO A 706 8.33 -14.05 -2.77
CA PRO A 706 7.74 -13.93 -1.44
C PRO A 706 8.13 -12.63 -0.75
N THR A 707 7.18 -12.01 -0.07
CA THR A 707 7.38 -10.76 0.68
C THR A 707 6.97 -10.92 2.14
N PHE A 708 7.84 -10.50 3.07
CA PHE A 708 7.64 -10.61 4.51
C PHE A 708 7.52 -9.23 5.14
N ILE A 709 6.44 -8.98 5.88
CA ILE A 709 6.11 -7.67 6.48
C ILE A 709 5.79 -7.86 7.96
N ASN A 710 6.38 -7.08 8.86
CA ASN A 710 6.16 -7.15 10.31
C ASN A 710 6.34 -8.58 10.90
N CYS A 711 7.25 -9.38 10.35
CA CYS A 711 7.44 -10.78 10.75
C CYS A 711 8.57 -10.93 11.78
N PHE A 712 8.37 -11.80 12.76
CA PHE A 712 9.34 -12.10 13.82
C PHE A 712 9.85 -13.54 13.68
N ILE A 713 11.13 -13.72 13.35
CA ILE A 713 11.75 -15.01 13.03
C ILE A 713 12.71 -15.37 14.15
N THR A 714 12.36 -16.33 15.02
CA THR A 714 13.09 -16.59 16.28
C THR A 714 13.37 -18.06 16.57
N GLY A 715 14.57 -18.34 17.12
CA GLY A 715 14.90 -19.65 17.70
C GLY A 715 15.01 -20.80 16.70
N ASN A 716 14.92 -20.54 15.39
CA ASN A 716 14.93 -21.58 14.35
C ASN A 716 16.35 -22.11 14.09
N LYS A 717 16.46 -23.39 13.73
CA LYS A 717 17.77 -24.10 13.75
C LYS A 717 18.02 -24.94 12.50
N THR A 718 19.27 -25.00 12.05
CA THR A 718 19.66 -25.89 10.95
C THR A 718 21.10 -26.41 11.03
N ASN A 719 21.31 -27.63 10.55
CA ASN A 719 22.62 -28.25 10.32
C ASN A 719 23.28 -27.76 9.01
N GLY A 720 22.56 -26.99 8.20
CA GLY A 720 23.06 -26.39 6.95
C GLY A 720 23.29 -24.89 7.07
N ASN A 721 22.61 -24.13 6.22
CA ASN A 721 22.69 -22.66 6.16
C ASN A 721 21.33 -22.02 6.44
N GLY A 722 21.28 -20.75 6.87
CA GLY A 722 20.03 -20.03 7.03
C GLY A 722 19.20 -20.56 8.19
N GLY A 723 19.58 -20.25 9.43
CA GLY A 723 18.82 -20.69 10.61
C GLY A 723 17.41 -20.11 10.59
N GLY A 724 17.30 -18.79 10.44
CA GLY A 724 16.03 -18.10 10.23
C GLY A 724 15.54 -18.27 8.79
N VAL A 725 16.31 -17.75 7.82
CA VAL A 725 15.94 -17.72 6.38
C VAL A 725 17.06 -18.30 5.51
N TYR A 726 16.71 -19.23 4.62
CA TYR A 726 17.52 -19.60 3.45
C TYR A 726 16.81 -19.12 2.19
N ASN A 727 17.42 -18.18 1.48
CA ASN A 727 17.00 -17.73 0.16
C ASN A 727 17.95 -18.27 -0.93
N GLN A 728 17.41 -19.09 -1.82
CA GLN A 728 18.05 -19.51 -3.06
C GLN A 728 17.41 -18.80 -4.26
N GLN A 729 18.21 -17.99 -4.95
CA GLN A 729 17.93 -17.41 -6.27
C GLN A 729 16.72 -16.45 -6.37
N ALA A 730 15.90 -16.28 -5.33
CA ALA A 730 14.79 -15.32 -5.27
C ALA A 730 15.23 -13.93 -4.79
N ALA A 731 14.44 -12.91 -5.09
CA ALA A 731 14.57 -11.57 -4.50
C ALA A 731 13.82 -11.57 -3.16
N LEU A 732 14.54 -11.87 -2.08
CA LEU A 732 14.00 -11.82 -0.72
C LEU A 732 13.61 -10.38 -0.38
N ASN A 733 12.31 -10.13 -0.21
CA ASN A 733 11.76 -8.86 0.25
C ASN A 733 11.39 -8.97 1.73
N MET A 734 12.02 -8.18 2.60
CA MET A 734 11.72 -8.11 4.03
C MET A 734 11.57 -6.66 4.48
N ILE A 735 10.46 -6.36 5.16
CA ILE A 735 10.09 -5.01 5.61
C ILE A 735 9.63 -5.08 7.06
N ASN A 736 10.17 -4.22 7.93
CA ASN A 736 9.83 -4.16 9.36
C ASN A 736 10.02 -5.50 10.12
N CYS A 737 10.89 -6.39 9.65
CA CYS A 737 11.04 -7.73 10.22
C CYS A 737 12.14 -7.81 11.28
N VAL A 738 11.93 -8.65 12.30
CA VAL A 738 12.95 -9.04 13.27
C VAL A 738 13.40 -10.47 12.99
N ASN A 739 14.71 -10.70 13.03
CA ASN A 739 15.32 -12.02 12.89
C ASN A 739 16.34 -12.16 14.03
N HIS A 740 16.03 -12.95 15.06
CA HIS A 740 16.91 -13.11 16.23
C HIS A 740 17.09 -14.55 16.73
N ASN A 741 18.24 -14.82 17.36
CA ASN A 741 18.53 -16.08 18.05
C ASN A 741 18.32 -17.34 17.17
N ASN A 742 18.47 -17.21 15.84
CA ASN A 742 18.44 -18.33 14.92
C ASN A 742 19.85 -18.91 14.74
N TYR A 743 19.95 -20.22 14.49
CA TYR A 743 21.21 -20.97 14.45
C TYR A 743 21.41 -21.72 13.14
N ALA A 744 22.60 -21.58 12.54
CA ALA A 744 23.07 -22.41 11.43
C ALA A 744 24.42 -23.06 11.75
N GLU A 745 24.57 -24.37 11.57
CA GLU A 745 25.86 -25.07 11.76
C GLU A 745 26.92 -24.62 10.75
N THR A 746 26.52 -24.06 9.59
CA THR A 746 27.45 -23.58 8.55
C THR A 746 27.40 -22.06 8.33
N TYR A 747 26.52 -21.53 7.46
CA TYR A 747 26.50 -20.12 7.07
C TYR A 747 25.15 -19.43 7.28
N GLY A 748 25.15 -18.14 7.62
CA GLY A 748 23.91 -17.35 7.74
C GLY A 748 23.05 -17.82 8.91
N GLY A 749 23.42 -17.47 10.15
CA GLY A 749 22.64 -17.83 11.33
C GLY A 749 21.21 -17.28 11.25
N GLY A 750 21.10 -15.96 11.00
CA GLY A 750 19.82 -15.29 10.76
C GLY A 750 19.33 -15.48 9.33
N ILE A 751 20.11 -15.03 8.35
CA ILE A 751 19.79 -15.06 6.92
C ILE A 751 20.97 -15.59 6.10
N TYR A 752 20.70 -16.56 5.22
CA TYR A 752 21.58 -17.01 4.14
C TYR A 752 20.94 -16.68 2.79
N CYS A 753 21.62 -15.85 1.98
CA CYS A 753 21.15 -15.38 0.68
C CYS A 753 22.13 -15.81 -0.44
N TYR A 754 21.69 -16.73 -1.29
CA TYR A 754 22.45 -17.24 -2.43
C TYR A 754 21.78 -16.79 -3.74
N ALA A 755 22.04 -15.55 -4.11
CA ALA A 755 21.28 -14.78 -5.09
C ALA A 755 22.02 -14.66 -6.43
N TYR A 756 21.99 -15.73 -7.25
CA TYR A 756 22.60 -15.72 -8.61
C TYR A 756 21.96 -14.67 -9.54
N TYR A 757 20.63 -14.55 -9.52
CA TYR A 757 19.87 -13.79 -10.54
C TYR A 757 18.87 -12.79 -9.95
N SER A 758 18.98 -12.46 -8.67
CA SER A 758 17.98 -11.71 -7.92
C SER A 758 18.58 -10.58 -7.08
N LYS A 759 17.72 -9.62 -6.69
CA LYS A 759 18.05 -8.43 -5.89
C LYS A 759 17.33 -8.50 -4.52
N PRO A 760 17.89 -9.16 -3.49
CA PRO A 760 17.34 -9.09 -2.13
C PRO A 760 17.20 -7.64 -1.64
N GLN A 761 16.03 -7.30 -1.10
CA GLN A 761 15.72 -5.98 -0.55
C GLN A 761 15.26 -6.15 0.90
N ILE A 762 16.08 -5.66 1.83
CA ILE A 762 15.81 -5.74 3.28
C ILE A 762 15.74 -4.30 3.81
N THR A 763 14.58 -3.90 4.29
CA THR A 763 14.28 -2.52 4.69
C THR A 763 13.70 -2.50 6.09
N ASN A 764 14.12 -1.53 6.92
CA ASN A 764 13.60 -1.37 8.29
C ASN A 764 13.71 -2.67 9.13
N CYS A 765 14.76 -3.48 9.00
CA CYS A 765 14.83 -4.79 9.68
C CYS A 765 15.86 -4.82 10.81
N THR A 766 15.63 -5.65 11.82
CA THR A 766 16.56 -5.89 12.94
C THR A 766 17.05 -7.34 12.91
N LEU A 767 18.36 -7.52 12.68
CA LEU A 767 19.05 -8.82 12.69
C LEU A 767 19.96 -8.86 13.92
N THR A 768 19.63 -9.65 14.95
CA THR A 768 20.36 -9.63 16.23
C THR A 768 20.53 -11.01 16.88
N GLU A 769 21.58 -11.21 17.68
CA GLU A 769 21.85 -12.45 18.43
C GLU A 769 21.94 -13.78 17.63
N ASN A 770 21.88 -13.76 16.30
CA ASN A 770 21.91 -14.98 15.50
C ASN A 770 23.32 -15.60 15.45
N SER A 771 23.41 -16.91 15.23
CA SER A 771 24.67 -17.65 15.36
C SER A 771 24.97 -18.58 14.18
N ALA A 772 26.20 -18.50 13.65
CA ALA A 772 26.71 -19.34 12.58
C ALA A 772 27.97 -20.12 12.99
N GLY A 773 28.00 -21.43 12.70
CA GLY A 773 29.17 -22.28 12.95
C GLY A 773 30.38 -21.99 12.04
N ASN A 774 30.25 -21.12 11.05
CA ASN A 774 31.37 -20.66 10.20
C ASN A 774 31.35 -19.13 9.99
N ARG A 775 30.45 -18.59 9.16
CA ARG A 775 30.45 -17.16 8.73
C ARG A 775 29.06 -16.57 8.57
N GLY A 776 28.95 -15.27 8.82
CA GLY A 776 27.70 -14.52 8.70
C GLY A 776 26.72 -14.97 9.78
N GLY A 777 26.96 -14.55 11.02
CA GLY A 777 26.04 -14.83 12.14
C GLY A 777 24.67 -14.24 11.88
N GLY A 778 24.61 -12.93 11.61
CA GLY A 778 23.36 -12.26 11.22
C GLY A 778 23.02 -12.55 9.76
N LEU A 779 23.92 -12.17 8.86
CA LEU A 779 23.70 -12.16 7.42
C LEU A 779 24.89 -12.79 6.67
N TRP A 780 24.59 -13.73 5.78
CA TRP A 780 25.50 -14.23 4.77
C TRP A 780 24.90 -13.98 3.39
N ILE A 781 25.59 -13.23 2.53
CA ILE A 781 25.20 -12.99 1.15
C ILE A 781 26.31 -13.50 0.22
N TYR A 782 25.91 -14.17 -0.86
CA TYR A 782 26.79 -14.48 -1.98
C TYR A 782 26.15 -14.09 -3.31
N GLN A 783 26.82 -13.20 -4.04
CA GLN A 783 26.37 -12.69 -5.34
C GLN A 783 27.51 -12.72 -6.37
N PRO A 784 27.44 -13.60 -7.38
CA PRO A 784 28.44 -13.72 -8.43
C PRO A 784 28.10 -12.92 -9.71
N VAL A 785 27.09 -12.03 -9.68
CA VAL A 785 26.71 -11.14 -10.80
C VAL A 785 26.60 -9.68 -10.34
N VAL A 786 27.22 -8.75 -11.08
CA VAL A 786 27.48 -7.34 -10.69
C VAL A 786 26.21 -6.48 -10.53
N GLU A 787 25.15 -6.88 -11.23
CA GLU A 787 24.06 -6.01 -11.71
C GLU A 787 22.80 -6.13 -10.83
N ARG A 788 22.77 -7.15 -9.99
CA ARG A 788 21.60 -7.56 -9.19
C ARG A 788 21.90 -7.47 -7.69
N ARG A 789 22.66 -6.44 -7.28
CA ARG A 789 23.13 -6.25 -5.90
C ARG A 789 21.98 -6.24 -4.89
N SER A 790 22.14 -6.98 -3.79
CA SER A 790 21.31 -6.86 -2.61
C SER A 790 21.40 -5.45 -2.03
N ARG A 791 20.29 -4.95 -1.50
CA ARG A 791 20.19 -3.65 -0.83
C ARG A 791 19.63 -3.80 0.57
N LEU A 792 20.34 -3.21 1.53
CA LEU A 792 19.93 -3.13 2.93
C LEU A 792 19.80 -1.66 3.32
N THR A 793 18.63 -1.26 3.82
CA THR A 793 18.34 0.14 4.16
C THR A 793 17.58 0.24 5.48
N ASN A 794 17.89 1.23 6.32
CA ASN A 794 17.26 1.42 7.65
C ASN A 794 17.36 0.16 8.56
N CYS A 795 18.40 -0.65 8.41
CA CYS A 795 18.52 -1.92 9.15
C CYS A 795 19.49 -1.83 10.33
N ILE A 796 19.16 -2.52 11.43
CA ILE A 796 20.12 -2.82 12.50
C ILE A 796 20.68 -4.23 12.28
N ILE A 797 22.00 -4.38 12.32
CA ILE A 797 22.70 -5.68 12.33
C ILE A 797 23.73 -5.67 13.46
N TRP A 798 23.41 -6.35 14.56
CA TRP A 798 24.09 -6.16 15.83
C TRP A 798 24.14 -7.41 16.72
N ASP A 799 25.23 -7.63 17.44
CA ASP A 799 25.42 -8.73 18.40
C ASP A 799 25.18 -10.15 17.86
N ASN A 800 25.29 -10.34 16.54
CA ASN A 800 25.31 -11.67 15.95
C ASN A 800 26.70 -12.32 16.13
N THR A 801 26.80 -13.64 15.94
CA THR A 801 28.02 -14.42 16.21
C THR A 801 28.38 -15.40 15.10
N ALA A 802 29.66 -15.47 14.75
CA ALA A 802 30.20 -16.45 13.81
C ALA A 802 31.45 -17.13 14.39
N ALA A 803 31.53 -18.46 14.32
CA ALA A 803 32.61 -19.20 14.97
C ALA A 803 33.99 -19.13 14.25
N VAL A 804 34.05 -18.57 13.03
CA VAL A 804 35.31 -18.37 12.29
C VAL A 804 35.57 -16.88 12.01
N GLU A 805 34.70 -16.20 11.24
CA GLU A 805 34.82 -14.77 10.92
C GLU A 805 33.48 -14.18 10.46
N SER A 806 33.37 -12.85 10.38
CA SER A 806 32.17 -12.12 9.96
C SER A 806 30.93 -12.41 10.83
N ASN A 807 30.92 -11.84 12.03
CA ASN A 807 29.81 -11.92 12.99
C ASN A 807 28.50 -11.35 12.42
N GLU A 808 28.48 -10.07 12.05
CA GLU A 808 27.26 -9.41 11.58
C GLU A 808 26.94 -9.78 10.13
N VAL A 809 27.87 -9.47 9.22
CA VAL A 809 27.69 -9.61 7.77
C VAL A 809 28.90 -10.30 7.13
N TYR A 810 28.63 -11.29 6.28
CA TYR A 810 29.58 -11.82 5.31
C TYR A 810 29.07 -11.58 3.88
N SER A 811 29.88 -10.90 3.06
CA SER A 811 29.61 -10.67 1.63
C SER A 811 30.62 -11.41 0.76
N GLY A 812 30.14 -12.32 -0.09
CA GLY A 812 30.96 -13.15 -0.98
C GLY A 812 30.51 -13.12 -2.44
N GLY A 813 31.33 -13.70 -3.32
CA GLY A 813 31.04 -13.85 -4.76
C GLY A 813 31.75 -12.87 -5.68
N GLY A 814 32.49 -11.89 -5.12
CA GLY A 814 33.23 -10.88 -5.89
C GLY A 814 32.44 -9.60 -6.17
N HIS A 815 31.14 -9.59 -5.85
CA HIS A 815 30.31 -8.40 -5.86
C HIS A 815 29.71 -8.17 -4.47
N PHE A 816 29.60 -6.89 -4.12
CA PHE A 816 29.29 -6.44 -2.77
C PHE A 816 27.87 -5.87 -2.70
N SER A 817 27.16 -6.23 -1.63
CA SER A 817 25.85 -5.63 -1.31
C SER A 817 25.99 -4.16 -0.91
N GLU A 818 24.92 -3.41 -1.09
CA GLU A 818 24.84 -1.97 -0.82
C GLU A 818 24.08 -1.73 0.49
N PHE A 819 24.72 -1.04 1.43
CA PHE A 819 24.17 -0.71 2.75
C PHE A 819 23.99 0.80 2.84
N SER A 820 22.82 1.29 3.23
CA SER A 820 22.60 2.72 3.44
C SER A 820 21.69 2.98 4.64
N TYR A 821 21.99 4.00 5.45
CA TYR A 821 21.23 4.31 6.65
C TYR A 821 21.06 3.11 7.60
N CYS A 822 22.07 2.25 7.70
CA CYS A 822 22.06 1.07 8.58
C CYS A 822 22.93 1.27 9.82
N CYS A 823 22.54 0.68 10.94
CA CYS A 823 23.35 0.54 12.15
C CYS A 823 24.01 -0.84 12.12
N ILE A 824 25.33 -0.90 11.88
CA ILE A 824 26.06 -2.17 11.71
C ILE A 824 27.29 -2.18 12.60
N LYS A 825 27.37 -3.15 13.50
CA LYS A 825 28.51 -3.33 14.41
C LYS A 825 29.82 -3.49 13.64
N ASP A 826 30.89 -2.92 14.19
CA ASP A 826 32.26 -2.94 13.63
C ASP A 826 32.44 -2.37 12.20
N SER A 827 31.39 -1.84 11.56
CA SER A 827 31.43 -1.31 10.17
C SER A 827 32.24 -0.03 9.98
N ASN A 828 32.62 0.64 11.07
CA ASN A 828 33.24 1.99 11.12
C ASN A 828 32.37 3.15 10.59
N GLY A 829 31.11 2.89 10.23
CA GLY A 829 30.18 3.89 9.70
C GLY A 829 30.53 4.36 8.28
N SER A 830 29.70 5.25 7.71
CA SER A 830 29.87 5.74 6.33
C SER A 830 31.15 6.57 6.09
N GLY A 831 31.53 6.63 4.82
CA GLY A 831 32.60 7.47 4.29
C GLY A 831 33.95 6.77 4.21
N ALA A 832 35.03 7.55 4.32
CA ALA A 832 36.40 7.09 4.04
C ALA A 832 36.95 6.04 5.03
N ASN A 833 36.21 5.70 6.09
CA ASN A 833 36.58 4.69 7.08
C ASN A 833 35.80 3.37 6.94
N TRP A 834 34.74 3.33 6.12
CA TRP A 834 33.83 2.20 5.97
C TRP A 834 34.57 0.88 5.69
N ASP A 835 34.15 -0.21 6.35
CA ASP A 835 34.72 -1.53 6.11
C ASP A 835 34.23 -2.11 4.76
N LEU A 836 35.08 -1.96 3.75
CA LEU A 836 34.92 -2.49 2.39
C LEU A 836 34.78 -4.02 2.32
N SER A 837 35.03 -4.77 3.41
CA SER A 837 34.75 -6.21 3.46
C SER A 837 33.27 -6.53 3.70
N LEU A 838 32.51 -5.62 4.31
CA LEU A 838 31.06 -5.74 4.48
C LEU A 838 30.35 -5.46 3.16
N GLY A 839 30.74 -4.38 2.47
CA GLY A 839 30.29 -4.13 1.10
C GLY A 839 30.44 -2.68 0.62
N ILE A 840 29.42 -2.17 -0.07
CA ILE A 840 29.37 -0.81 -0.61
C ILE A 840 28.64 0.12 0.37
N ASP A 841 29.30 1.21 0.75
CA ASP A 841 28.68 2.32 1.48
C ASP A 841 27.77 3.14 0.54
N GLY A 842 26.46 3.04 0.75
CA GLY A 842 25.45 3.92 0.15
C GLY A 842 25.24 5.24 0.91
N GLY A 843 25.92 5.44 2.04
CA GLY A 843 25.79 6.62 2.90
C GLY A 843 24.79 6.46 4.05
N GLY A 844 24.92 7.31 5.08
CA GLY A 844 24.03 7.32 6.25
C GLY A 844 24.29 6.21 7.30
N ASN A 845 25.23 5.30 7.05
CA ASN A 845 25.51 4.18 7.94
C ASN A 845 26.22 4.62 9.23
N ASN A 846 25.84 4.02 10.36
CA ASN A 846 26.47 4.21 11.66
C ASN A 846 26.92 2.86 12.28
N ASN A 847 27.76 2.93 13.31
CA ASN A 847 28.34 1.76 13.98
C ASN A 847 28.35 1.90 15.52
N SER A 848 27.50 2.79 16.05
CA SER A 848 27.29 2.96 17.48
C SER A 848 26.30 1.93 18.01
N ASP A 849 26.29 1.71 19.34
CA ASP A 849 25.32 0.82 19.98
C ASP A 849 23.87 1.30 19.71
N PRO A 850 22.96 0.45 19.19
CA PRO A 850 21.59 0.85 18.91
C PRO A 850 20.76 1.14 20.18
N CYS A 851 21.28 0.85 21.38
CA CYS A 851 20.62 1.11 22.66
C CYS A 851 19.23 0.47 22.74
N PHE A 852 19.14 -0.85 22.52
CA PHE A 852 17.89 -1.61 22.69
C PHE A 852 17.38 -1.54 24.14
N VAL A 853 16.06 -1.48 24.35
CA VAL A 853 15.41 -1.37 25.68
C VAL A 853 15.81 -2.53 26.60
N ASN A 854 15.60 -3.77 26.16
CA ASN A 854 16.00 -4.98 26.90
C ASN A 854 16.15 -6.18 25.96
N PRO A 855 17.26 -6.31 25.21
CA PRO A 855 17.41 -7.40 24.24
C PRO A 855 17.43 -8.79 24.91
N SER A 856 17.66 -8.88 26.22
CA SER A 856 17.59 -10.14 26.98
C SER A 856 16.17 -10.59 27.35
N ASP A 857 15.16 -9.75 27.08
CA ASP A 857 13.74 -10.09 27.20
C ASP A 857 12.97 -9.55 25.97
N PRO A 858 13.10 -10.20 24.79
CA PRO A 858 12.51 -9.72 23.54
C PRO A 858 10.99 -9.51 23.60
N ASN A 859 10.31 -10.20 24.52
CA ASN A 859 8.87 -10.29 24.67
C ASN A 859 8.25 -9.22 25.61
N GLY A 860 9.04 -8.30 26.14
CA GLY A 860 8.55 -7.25 27.04
C GLY A 860 7.97 -7.75 28.37
N GLU A 861 7.23 -6.89 29.06
CA GLU A 861 6.57 -7.24 30.32
C GLU A 861 5.26 -8.03 30.07
N ASP A 862 4.60 -7.82 28.93
CA ASP A 862 3.32 -8.45 28.57
C ASP A 862 3.48 -9.90 28.03
N ASN A 863 4.73 -10.31 27.74
CA ASN A 863 5.17 -11.63 27.28
C ASN A 863 4.77 -12.02 25.83
N LYS A 864 4.19 -11.11 25.04
CA LYS A 864 3.93 -11.33 23.60
C LYS A 864 5.16 -10.95 22.76
N LEU A 865 4.96 -10.82 21.46
CA LEU A 865 5.92 -10.25 20.52
C LEU A 865 5.14 -9.34 19.58
N CYS A 866 5.84 -8.40 18.97
CA CYS A 866 5.24 -7.35 18.15
C CYS A 866 4.32 -6.43 18.98
N THR A 867 4.68 -6.18 20.24
CA THR A 867 4.03 -5.19 21.11
C THR A 867 4.95 -4.01 21.42
N SER A 868 4.39 -2.94 22.01
CA SER A 868 5.08 -1.68 22.29
C SER A 868 6.20 -1.79 23.34
N ASP A 869 6.23 -2.87 24.10
CA ASP A 869 7.19 -3.17 25.16
C ASP A 869 8.26 -4.22 24.76
N ASP A 870 8.24 -4.70 23.50
CA ASP A 870 9.24 -5.59 22.92
C ASP A 870 10.68 -5.12 23.25
N GLY A 871 11.52 -6.04 23.71
CA GLY A 871 12.88 -5.74 24.18
C GLY A 871 13.84 -5.15 23.14
N PHE A 872 13.47 -5.20 21.86
CA PHE A 872 14.21 -4.64 20.71
C PHE A 872 13.75 -3.24 20.27
N GLY A 873 12.82 -2.60 21.00
CA GLY A 873 12.59 -1.15 20.90
C GLY A 873 13.84 -0.35 21.28
N LEU A 874 13.86 0.95 20.92
CA LEU A 874 15.01 1.84 21.14
C LEU A 874 14.90 2.65 22.45
N GLN A 875 16.03 3.07 23.03
CA GLN A 875 16.10 4.01 24.16
C GLN A 875 16.35 5.46 23.69
N GLU A 876 16.01 6.46 24.52
CA GLU A 876 16.06 7.92 24.21
C GLU A 876 17.39 8.43 23.64
N ASP A 877 18.53 7.87 24.07
CA ASP A 877 19.88 8.22 23.59
C ASP A 877 20.34 7.39 22.36
N SER A 878 19.45 6.67 21.68
CA SER A 878 19.81 5.78 20.57
C SER A 878 20.28 6.53 19.31
N PRO A 879 21.37 6.08 18.65
CA PRO A 879 21.85 6.64 17.38
C PRO A 879 21.00 6.24 16.16
N CYS A 880 19.95 5.43 16.36
CA CYS A 880 19.03 4.98 15.32
C CYS A 880 17.80 5.90 15.15
N ILE A 881 17.56 6.81 16.11
CA ILE A 881 16.38 7.69 16.16
C ILE A 881 16.49 8.83 15.15
N ASP A 882 15.39 9.13 14.43
CA ASP A 882 15.27 10.10 13.33
C ASP A 882 16.32 9.89 12.19
N ALA A 883 17.04 8.77 12.19
CA ALA A 883 18.28 8.59 11.43
C ALA A 883 18.12 7.84 10.09
N GLY A 884 16.94 7.29 9.82
CA GLY A 884 16.64 6.49 8.64
C GLY A 884 16.22 7.27 7.39
N ASN A 885 16.20 6.57 6.26
CA ASN A 885 15.78 7.08 4.97
C ASN A 885 14.26 6.96 4.76
N ASN A 886 13.58 8.09 4.90
CA ASN A 886 12.14 8.26 4.64
C ASN A 886 11.65 7.70 3.29
N MET A 887 12.49 7.72 2.25
CA MET A 887 12.13 7.30 0.89
C MET A 887 12.22 5.79 0.67
N ALA A 888 12.85 5.03 1.59
CA ALA A 888 12.86 3.57 1.54
C ALA A 888 11.62 2.96 2.24
N ASN A 889 11.01 3.70 3.16
CA ASN A 889 9.88 3.23 3.96
C ASN A 889 8.54 3.34 3.20
N ALA A 890 7.99 2.19 2.80
CA ALA A 890 6.64 2.06 2.24
C ALA A 890 5.53 1.99 3.31
N GLU A 891 5.75 1.28 4.41
CA GLU A 891 4.72 0.96 5.42
C GLU A 891 4.28 2.17 6.27
N LEU A 892 3.03 2.16 6.71
CA LEU A 892 2.49 3.18 7.63
C LEU A 892 2.83 2.89 9.09
N LEU A 893 2.88 1.62 9.48
CA LEU A 893 3.08 1.14 10.85
C LEU A 893 4.31 0.24 10.96
N ASP A 894 4.91 0.20 12.15
CA ASP A 894 6.05 -0.64 12.55
C ASP A 894 5.58 -2.03 13.01
N ILE A 895 6.54 -2.88 13.42
CA ILE A 895 6.21 -4.23 13.87
C ILE A 895 5.25 -4.22 15.08
N SER A 896 5.43 -3.26 15.99
CA SER A 896 4.58 -3.02 17.18
C SER A 896 3.30 -2.20 16.92
N GLN A 897 2.96 -1.98 15.64
CA GLN A 897 1.82 -1.19 15.16
C GLN A 897 1.90 0.33 15.45
N ASN A 898 3.09 0.83 15.81
CA ASN A 898 3.36 2.26 15.96
C ASN A 898 3.68 2.92 14.61
N LYS A 899 3.45 4.22 14.46
CA LYS A 899 3.54 4.89 13.14
C LYS A 899 4.99 5.05 12.67
N ARG A 900 5.39 4.45 11.52
CA ARG A 900 6.75 4.52 10.91
C ARG A 900 7.32 5.93 10.66
N LYS A 901 6.52 6.98 10.83
CA LYS A 901 6.88 8.36 10.50
C LYS A 901 6.47 9.34 11.60
N LEU A 902 7.17 9.29 12.72
CA LEU A 902 7.12 10.30 13.77
C LEU A 902 7.93 11.53 13.31
N ASN A 903 7.45 12.75 13.61
CA ASN A 903 8.09 14.03 13.21
C ASN A 903 8.49 14.23 11.71
N ASN A 904 8.06 13.33 10.81
CA ASN A 904 8.49 13.19 9.41
C ASN A 904 9.90 12.59 9.20
N TYR A 905 10.41 11.81 10.16
CA TYR A 905 11.57 10.93 9.99
C TYR A 905 11.16 9.48 10.26
N VAL A 906 12.08 8.54 10.01
CA VAL A 906 11.87 7.10 10.21
C VAL A 906 13.11 6.56 10.90
N ASP A 907 12.93 5.65 11.86
CA ASP A 907 14.05 5.09 12.61
C ASP A 907 14.77 3.96 11.86
N ILE A 908 16.03 3.74 12.22
CA ILE A 908 16.81 2.60 11.76
C ILE A 908 16.42 1.38 12.59
N GLY A 909 15.62 0.47 12.04
CA GLY A 909 15.23 -0.81 12.67
C GLY A 909 13.77 -1.21 12.41
N ALA A 910 13.36 -2.34 13.00
CA ALA A 910 11.99 -2.87 12.92
C ALA A 910 10.96 -2.06 13.73
N TYR A 911 11.43 -1.31 14.73
CA TYR A 911 10.64 -0.49 15.64
C TYR A 911 10.91 1.00 15.39
N GLU A 912 9.94 1.86 15.69
CA GLU A 912 10.16 3.30 15.89
C GLU A 912 10.30 3.64 17.38
N TYR A 913 11.09 4.65 17.71
CA TYR A 913 11.14 5.21 19.05
C TYR A 913 9.98 6.16 19.32
N ASN A 914 8.95 5.62 19.97
CA ASN A 914 7.97 6.45 20.66
C ASN A 914 8.59 7.06 21.93
N CYS A 915 9.15 8.27 21.82
CA CYS A 915 9.07 9.18 22.98
C CYS A 915 7.58 9.44 23.24
N PHE A 916 7.10 9.10 24.45
CA PHE A 916 5.68 9.05 24.84
C PHE A 916 4.79 10.09 24.14
N ASP A 917 3.98 9.64 23.18
CA ASP A 917 2.87 10.44 22.68
C ASP A 917 1.83 10.57 23.80
N ALA A 918 1.28 11.77 23.96
CA ALA A 918 0.49 12.15 25.15
C ALA A 918 -0.99 11.74 25.02
N SER A 919 -1.24 10.54 24.50
CA SER A 919 -2.57 9.94 24.41
C SER A 919 -3.09 9.37 25.74
N ILE A 920 -2.22 9.26 26.76
CA ILE A 920 -2.58 8.84 28.13
C ILE A 920 -2.48 10.03 29.09
N PHE A 921 -3.54 10.84 29.11
CA PHE A 921 -3.93 11.62 30.29
C PHE A 921 -4.95 10.80 31.11
N ASP A 922 -4.55 10.24 32.25
CA ASP A 922 -5.47 9.51 33.14
C ASP A 922 -6.35 10.49 33.94
N VAL A 923 -7.56 10.75 33.44
CA VAL A 923 -8.56 11.63 34.09
C VAL A 923 -9.48 10.78 34.97
N GLN A 924 -9.06 10.53 36.21
CA GLN A 924 -9.88 9.79 37.18
C GLN A 924 -11.03 10.63 37.74
N TYR A 925 -12.25 10.39 37.22
CA TYR A 925 -13.49 10.97 37.74
C TYR A 925 -13.86 10.40 39.12
N ASN A 926 -14.33 11.27 40.03
CA ASN A 926 -15.09 10.89 41.21
C ASN A 926 -16.47 11.57 41.18
N GLN A 927 -17.54 10.78 41.30
CA GLN A 927 -18.92 11.22 41.10
C GLN A 927 -19.70 11.10 42.42
N GLU A 928 -19.82 12.20 43.17
CA GLU A 928 -20.65 12.25 44.38
C GLU A 928 -21.68 13.40 44.33
N ASN A 929 -22.95 13.04 44.54
CA ASN A 929 -24.18 13.86 44.66
C ASN A 929 -24.91 14.18 43.33
N ILE A 930 -26.16 13.68 43.23
CA ILE A 930 -27.08 13.66 42.07
C ILE A 930 -28.53 13.64 42.60
N THR A 931 -29.50 14.27 41.92
CA THR A 931 -30.97 13.98 41.90
C THR A 931 -31.59 14.83 40.78
N ASP A 932 -32.28 14.34 39.73
CA ASP A 932 -33.33 13.31 39.60
C ASP A 932 -33.74 13.22 38.07
N PRO A 933 -34.25 12.11 37.50
CA PRO A 933 -33.64 10.77 37.35
C PRO A 933 -33.79 10.14 35.92
N ASP A 934 -33.16 8.96 35.69
CA ASP A 934 -33.57 7.84 34.80
C ASP A 934 -33.98 8.12 33.32
N TYR A 935 -33.29 7.67 32.24
CA TYR A 935 -32.04 6.93 32.05
C TYR A 935 -31.52 7.15 30.60
N GLY A 936 -30.22 7.37 30.42
CA GLY A 936 -29.57 7.26 29.10
C GLY A 936 -28.42 8.25 28.86
N TRP A 937 -27.21 7.90 29.27
CA TRP A 937 -26.00 8.52 28.73
C TRP A 937 -25.74 7.97 27.32
N GLN A 938 -25.31 8.80 26.39
CA GLN A 938 -24.64 8.36 25.16
C GLN A 938 -23.15 8.64 25.28
N ASP A 939 -22.32 7.75 24.77
CA ASP A 939 -20.86 7.93 24.71
C ASP A 939 -20.50 8.96 23.63
N GLU A 940 -20.55 10.26 23.99
CA GLU A 940 -19.98 11.32 23.16
C GLU A 940 -18.45 11.32 23.26
N SER A 941 -17.84 10.45 22.44
CA SER A 941 -16.47 10.51 21.92
C SER A 941 -15.45 11.41 22.64
N PHE A 942 -14.60 10.81 23.48
CA PHE A 942 -13.35 11.44 23.89
C PHE A 942 -12.38 11.52 22.69
N ILE A 943 -12.20 12.73 22.16
CA ILE A 943 -11.17 13.03 21.16
C ILE A 943 -9.86 13.30 21.91
N CYS A 944 -8.89 12.39 21.79
CA CYS A 944 -7.53 12.62 22.29
C CYS A 944 -6.75 13.55 21.34
N ASP A 945 -6.71 14.85 21.65
CA ASP A 945 -5.70 15.79 21.17
C ASP A 945 -4.62 15.96 22.27
N PRO A 946 -3.35 15.61 22.04
CA PRO A 946 -2.28 15.74 23.04
C PRO A 946 -1.98 17.20 23.44
N THR A 947 -2.56 18.18 22.74
CA THR A 947 -2.52 19.61 23.09
C THR A 947 -3.82 20.16 23.68
N THR A 948 -4.93 19.41 23.66
CA THR A 948 -6.23 19.87 24.19
C THR A 948 -7.10 18.71 24.69
N PHE A 949 -7.44 18.70 25.98
CA PHE A 949 -8.49 17.81 26.49
C PHE A 949 -9.68 18.63 27.02
N SER A 950 -10.89 18.11 26.83
CA SER A 950 -12.13 18.78 27.28
C SER A 950 -12.84 17.95 28.33
N VAL A 951 -13.38 18.64 29.34
CA VAL A 951 -14.09 18.05 30.47
C VAL A 951 -15.47 18.72 30.54
N ALA A 952 -16.51 17.92 30.36
CA ALA A 952 -17.90 18.36 30.40
C ALA A 952 -18.55 18.04 31.76
N PHE A 953 -19.41 18.95 32.24
CA PHE A 953 -20.21 18.75 33.45
C PHE A 953 -21.68 19.09 33.20
N LYS A 954 -22.58 18.27 33.77
CA LYS A 954 -24.02 18.54 33.88
C LYS A 954 -24.33 18.95 35.32
N VAL A 955 -25.18 19.96 35.51
CA VAL A 955 -25.76 20.31 36.82
C VAL A 955 -27.28 20.23 36.73
N GLU A 956 -27.90 19.37 37.55
CA GLU A 956 -29.35 19.14 37.56
C GLU A 956 -30.03 20.03 38.60
N ASN A 957 -31.15 20.68 38.23
CA ASN A 957 -31.80 21.66 39.08
C ASN A 957 -33.29 21.33 39.30
N SER A 958 -33.60 20.70 40.45
CA SER A 958 -34.87 20.02 40.68
C SER A 958 -35.81 20.79 41.63
N GLY A 959 -36.39 21.92 41.19
CA GLY A 959 -37.31 22.72 42.03
C GLY A 959 -38.32 23.61 41.28
N ASN A 960 -39.63 23.39 41.48
CA ASN A 960 -40.68 24.31 41.04
C ASN A 960 -41.10 25.28 42.17
N CYS A 961 -40.76 26.57 42.07
CA CYS A 961 -41.25 27.60 43.00
C CYS A 961 -41.60 28.93 42.30
N PHE A 962 -42.72 29.53 42.73
CA PHE A 962 -43.10 30.91 42.38
C PHE A 962 -42.76 31.83 43.57
N GLY A 963 -41.89 32.83 43.41
CA GLY A 963 -41.84 34.01 44.30
C GLY A 963 -40.48 34.49 44.81
N ASP A 964 -39.79 35.28 43.99
CA ASP A 964 -39.03 36.48 44.38
C ASP A 964 -37.92 36.36 45.45
N ASN A 965 -37.30 35.18 45.69
CA ASN A 965 -36.17 35.02 46.62
C ASN A 965 -35.15 33.97 46.09
N TYR A 966 -33.86 34.18 46.36
CA TYR A 966 -32.70 33.56 45.70
C TYR A 966 -31.92 32.63 46.68
N GLU A 967 -31.40 31.47 46.23
CA GLU A 967 -30.46 30.59 46.99
C GLU A 967 -29.46 29.82 46.07
N ILE A 968 -28.16 29.89 46.38
CA ILE A 968 -27.04 29.38 45.55
C ILE A 968 -26.89 27.85 45.50
N GLN A 969 -26.50 27.30 44.35
CA GLN A 969 -26.01 25.91 44.17
C GLN A 969 -24.59 25.89 43.57
N SER A 970 -23.80 24.84 43.86
CA SER A 970 -22.39 24.74 43.45
C SER A 970 -21.89 23.31 43.24
N GLY A 971 -20.95 23.10 42.30
CA GLY A 971 -20.29 21.81 42.04
C GLY A 971 -18.75 21.90 42.04
N THR A 972 -18.06 20.77 42.15
CA THR A 972 -16.59 20.66 42.21
C THR A 972 -16.06 19.41 41.50
N CYS A 973 -14.86 19.49 40.92
CA CYS A 973 -14.14 18.36 40.33
C CYS A 973 -12.63 18.43 40.67
N ASP A 974 -11.98 17.29 40.83
CA ASP A 974 -10.54 17.16 41.11
C ASP A 974 -9.85 16.40 39.96
N VAL A 975 -8.74 16.94 39.46
CA VAL A 975 -7.93 16.38 38.38
C VAL A 975 -6.47 16.33 38.81
N TRP A 976 -5.74 15.27 38.44
CA TRP A 976 -4.31 15.13 38.76
C TRP A 976 -3.51 15.12 37.45
N ILE A 977 -2.45 15.91 37.37
CA ILE A 977 -1.60 16.02 36.16
C ILE A 977 -0.13 15.82 36.55
N TYR A 978 0.58 14.97 35.81
CA TYR A 978 2.01 14.74 35.98
C TYR A 978 2.80 15.25 34.77
N LEU A 979 3.81 16.08 35.01
CA LEU A 979 4.62 16.72 33.98
C LEU A 979 6.07 16.20 34.05
N PRO A 980 6.51 15.31 33.13
CA PRO A 980 7.81 14.65 33.21
C PRO A 980 8.98 15.46 32.64
N PHE A 981 8.73 16.49 31.82
CA PHE A 981 9.77 17.22 31.07
C PHE A 981 10.20 18.53 31.75
N THR A 982 11.30 19.12 31.27
CA THR A 982 11.88 20.37 31.83
C THR A 982 11.37 21.66 31.17
N LYS A 983 10.46 21.57 30.19
CA LYS A 983 9.77 22.75 29.63
C LYS A 983 8.68 23.23 30.58
N THR A 984 8.39 24.53 30.51
CA THR A 984 7.25 25.14 31.21
C THR A 984 6.01 25.12 30.32
N ILE A 985 5.03 24.31 30.70
CA ILE A 985 3.75 24.17 30.02
C ILE A 985 2.80 25.27 30.47
N THR A 986 2.09 25.90 29.53
CA THR A 986 1.02 26.86 29.80
C THR A 986 -0.34 26.20 29.57
N LEU A 987 -1.12 26.07 30.64
CA LEU A 987 -2.53 25.65 30.61
C LEU A 987 -3.41 26.85 30.26
N SER A 988 -4.28 26.74 29.25
CA SER A 988 -5.31 27.73 28.93
C SER A 988 -6.72 27.14 29.10
N LEU A 989 -7.66 27.90 29.65
CA LEU A 989 -9.05 27.46 29.84
C LEU A 989 -10.00 28.21 28.90
N LYS A 990 -10.83 27.47 28.18
CA LYS A 990 -11.99 28.00 27.45
C LYS A 990 -13.29 27.34 27.95
N GLY A 991 -14.22 28.13 28.47
CA GLY A 991 -15.61 27.75 28.61
C GLY A 991 -16.41 28.22 27.39
N ASN A 992 -17.11 27.31 26.69
CA ASN A 992 -17.88 27.64 25.48
C ASN A 992 -19.35 27.21 25.59
N THR A 993 -20.25 28.00 24.99
CA THR A 993 -21.53 28.27 25.62
C THR A 993 -22.65 28.85 24.71
N GLU A 994 -23.83 28.21 24.66
CA GLU A 994 -25.06 28.64 23.96
C GLU A 994 -26.26 29.16 24.85
N ARG A 995 -26.36 30.48 25.16
CA ARG A 995 -27.59 31.33 25.41
C ARG A 995 -27.34 32.47 26.44
N ARG A 996 -28.35 33.31 26.75
CA ARG A 996 -28.15 34.71 27.22
C ARG A 996 -28.88 35.12 28.51
N ASN A 997 -28.24 36.07 29.21
CA ASN A 997 -28.76 37.16 30.07
C ASN A 997 -28.84 37.01 31.62
N GLN A 998 -27.92 36.32 32.30
CA GLN A 998 -27.80 36.23 33.78
C GLN A 998 -26.31 36.11 34.24
N GLU A 999 -25.95 36.46 35.48
CA GLU A 999 -24.54 36.57 35.93
C GLU A 999 -24.02 35.36 36.73
N TYR A 1000 -23.02 34.64 36.22
CA TYR A 1000 -22.56 33.35 36.79
C TYR A 1000 -21.55 33.51 37.94
N ASP A 1001 -20.87 32.45 38.40
CA ASP A 1001 -19.75 32.60 39.34
C ASP A 1001 -18.64 31.54 39.21
N PHE A 1002 -17.52 31.93 38.54
CA PHE A 1002 -16.39 31.06 38.17
C PHE A 1002 -15.22 31.14 39.17
N GLY A 1003 -15.51 30.84 40.44
CA GLY A 1003 -14.54 30.91 41.54
C GLY A 1003 -13.60 29.71 41.70
N LEU A 1004 -12.31 29.97 41.46
CA LEU A 1004 -11.10 29.22 41.85
C LEU A 1004 -10.70 27.93 41.10
N ILE A 1005 -9.43 27.96 40.68
CA ILE A 1005 -8.55 26.80 40.47
C ILE A 1005 -7.60 26.70 41.68
N TYR A 1006 -7.40 25.51 42.24
CA TYR A 1006 -6.29 25.25 43.17
C TYR A 1006 -5.20 24.45 42.46
N VAL A 1007 -3.93 24.73 42.74
CA VAL A 1007 -2.79 23.87 42.37
C VAL A 1007 -1.92 23.63 43.60
N ASP A 1008 -1.77 22.37 44.02
CA ASP A 1008 -0.97 21.98 45.18
C ASP A 1008 0.41 21.44 44.74
N GLU A 1009 1.45 22.27 44.84
CA GLU A 1009 2.87 21.86 44.78
C GLU A 1009 3.44 21.78 46.21
N ALA A 1010 4.10 20.66 46.54
CA ALA A 1010 4.44 20.27 47.91
C ALA A 1010 5.34 21.23 48.74
N GLU A 1011 5.90 22.30 48.15
CA GLU A 1011 6.71 23.31 48.86
C GLU A 1011 6.32 24.80 48.64
N ASN A 1012 5.09 25.12 48.16
CA ASN A 1012 4.37 26.44 48.28
C ASN A 1012 5.05 27.76 47.76
N PRO A 1013 4.31 28.80 47.28
CA PRO A 1013 2.87 29.02 47.48
C PRO A 1013 2.00 29.13 46.22
N GLU A 1014 0.74 28.71 46.40
CA GLU A 1014 -0.51 29.03 45.71
C GLU A 1014 -0.48 30.07 44.55
N VAL A 1015 -1.02 29.67 43.39
CA VAL A 1015 -1.40 30.58 42.29
C VAL A 1015 -2.93 30.74 42.30
N TRP A 1016 -3.43 31.98 42.30
CA TRP A 1016 -4.86 32.31 42.41
C TRP A 1016 -5.39 32.94 41.10
N ILE A 1017 -6.47 32.38 40.55
CA ILE A 1017 -7.23 32.92 39.40
C ILE A 1017 -8.73 32.66 39.64
N SER A 1018 -9.55 33.71 39.46
CA SER A 1018 -11.01 33.74 39.72
C SER A 1018 -11.57 35.08 39.18
N GLY A 1019 -12.66 35.17 38.38
CA GLY A 1019 -13.04 36.43 37.68
C GLY A 1019 -14.51 36.55 37.17
N THR A 1020 -15.02 37.79 36.95
CA THR A 1020 -16.45 38.11 37.23
C THR A 1020 -17.23 39.11 36.33
N THR A 1021 -18.53 39.32 36.67
CA THR A 1021 -19.46 40.41 36.30
C THR A 1021 -20.26 40.92 37.54
N GLU A 1022 -20.97 42.06 37.51
CA GLU A 1022 -21.66 42.68 38.69
C GLU A 1022 -23.08 43.24 38.40
N GLY A 1023 -24.05 42.99 39.30
CA GLY A 1023 -25.48 43.24 39.11
C GLY A 1023 -26.27 43.95 40.24
N GLU A 1024 -25.61 44.70 41.12
CA GLU A 1024 -26.15 45.63 42.16
C GLU A 1024 -27.17 45.13 43.22
N GLY A 1025 -26.75 45.16 44.50
CA GLY A 1025 -27.57 44.87 45.69
C GLY A 1025 -27.45 45.88 46.85
N CYS A 1026 -27.39 47.20 46.59
CA CYS A 1026 -27.26 48.29 47.59
C CYS A 1026 -25.93 48.32 48.41
N GLY A 1027 -24.79 48.67 47.77
CA GLY A 1027 -23.48 48.61 48.46
C GLY A 1027 -22.33 49.55 48.05
N THR A 1028 -22.52 50.59 47.24
CA THR A 1028 -21.47 51.42 46.54
C THR A 1028 -20.81 50.74 45.32
N GLU A 1029 -20.15 51.53 44.47
CA GLU A 1029 -19.91 51.29 43.04
C GLU A 1029 -18.44 50.88 42.73
N GLU A 1030 -18.18 49.94 41.79
CA GLU A 1030 -17.24 50.06 40.62
C GLU A 1030 -16.53 48.75 40.11
N THR A 1031 -17.23 47.99 39.26
CA THR A 1031 -16.76 47.27 38.04
C THR A 1031 -15.89 46.00 38.15
N PRO A 1032 -16.14 44.93 37.36
CA PRO A 1032 -15.28 43.74 37.27
C PRO A 1032 -13.96 43.98 36.49
N LYS A 1033 -12.85 43.31 36.86
CA LYS A 1033 -11.48 43.50 36.28
C LYS A 1033 -10.62 42.22 36.37
N MET A 1034 -9.55 42.03 35.57
CA MET A 1034 -8.83 40.74 35.36
C MET A 1034 -7.28 40.74 35.61
N MET A 1035 -6.68 39.58 35.95
CA MET A 1035 -5.38 39.37 36.62
C MET A 1035 -4.50 38.27 36.02
N VAL A 1036 -3.22 38.27 36.41
CA VAL A 1036 -2.59 37.19 37.22
C VAL A 1036 -1.62 37.86 38.21
N HIS A 1037 -1.74 37.70 39.54
CA HIS A 1037 -0.83 38.35 40.50
C HIS A 1037 0.46 37.54 40.63
N ASN A 1038 1.58 38.26 40.60
CA ASN A 1038 2.81 37.83 39.93
C ASN A 1038 3.77 39.03 40.09
N SER A 1039 5.01 38.90 40.60
CA SER A 1039 5.79 40.09 41.01
C SER A 1039 7.07 40.44 40.22
N SER A 1040 6.98 41.50 39.40
CA SER A 1040 8.00 42.49 39.03
C SER A 1040 9.15 42.20 38.04
N VAL A 1041 9.12 42.95 36.92
CA VAL A 1041 10.24 43.68 36.26
C VAL A 1041 11.49 42.93 35.73
N CYS A 1042 11.50 42.63 34.41
CA CYS A 1042 12.39 43.17 33.34
C CYS A 1042 13.96 43.19 33.48
N PRO A 1043 14.73 43.32 32.37
CA PRO A 1043 15.03 42.34 31.32
C PRO A 1043 16.53 41.91 31.30
N TYR A 1044 16.86 40.98 30.39
CA TYR A 1044 18.19 40.35 30.20
C TYR A 1044 18.59 39.39 31.34
N ASN A 1045 18.44 38.09 31.05
CA ASN A 1045 18.58 36.93 31.94
C ASN A 1045 17.52 36.81 33.06
N ALA A 1046 16.48 36.03 32.75
CA ALA A 1046 15.46 35.40 33.61
C ALA A 1046 14.23 36.22 34.08
N LYS A 1047 13.08 35.50 34.05
CA LYS A 1047 11.73 35.74 34.61
C LYS A 1047 10.93 36.99 34.18
N CYS A 1048 9.64 36.74 33.93
CA CYS A 1048 8.53 37.70 33.91
C CYS A 1048 7.61 37.41 35.11
N GLN A 1049 6.68 38.34 35.45
CA GLN A 1049 5.43 38.12 36.21
C GLN A 1049 4.79 39.51 36.58
N GLU A 1050 3.57 39.90 36.12
CA GLU A 1050 2.84 41.13 36.61
C GLU A 1050 1.34 41.28 36.16
N ALA A 1051 0.33 41.41 37.06
CA ALA A 1051 -1.09 41.88 36.83
C ALA A 1051 -2.01 41.84 38.12
N TYR A 1052 -3.31 42.25 38.09
CA TYR A 1052 -4.28 42.21 39.25
C TYR A 1052 -5.81 42.26 38.89
N LEU A 1053 -6.71 41.56 39.62
CA LEU A 1053 -8.17 41.32 39.36
C LEU A 1053 -9.04 42.28 40.19
N THR A 1054 -10.35 42.31 39.87
CA THR A 1054 -11.40 42.42 40.90
C THR A 1054 -12.62 41.59 40.48
N GLU A 1055 -12.80 40.48 41.18
CA GLU A 1055 -14.10 39.93 41.62
C GLU A 1055 -14.77 40.87 42.65
N ASP A 1056 -16.00 40.69 43.13
CA ASP A 1056 -17.11 39.71 42.89
C ASP A 1056 -17.87 40.04 41.56
N PHE A 1057 -18.93 39.43 40.98
CA PHE A 1057 -19.79 38.22 41.04
C PHE A 1057 -20.85 37.95 42.13
N ALA A 1058 -21.98 37.36 41.69
CA ALA A 1058 -22.66 36.18 42.29
C ALA A 1058 -24.07 35.90 41.70
N SER A 1059 -24.51 34.62 41.80
CA SER A 1059 -25.87 34.13 42.18
C SER A 1059 -27.11 34.25 41.23
N ASP A 1060 -28.01 33.27 40.97
CA ASP A 1060 -28.23 31.84 41.31
C ASP A 1060 -29.05 31.00 40.24
N TRP A 1061 -28.42 30.30 39.27
CA TRP A 1061 -28.98 29.31 38.27
C TRP A 1061 -30.13 29.64 37.25
N GLU A 1062 -29.82 29.95 35.97
CA GLU A 1062 -30.52 29.52 34.70
C GLU A 1062 -29.86 30.04 33.37
N TYR A 1063 -29.24 29.14 32.61
CA TYR A 1063 -28.90 29.21 31.17
C TYR A 1063 -28.32 30.50 30.54
N MET A 1064 -27.60 31.38 31.26
CA MET A 1064 -26.58 32.22 30.58
C MET A 1064 -25.28 31.44 30.41
N GLN A 1065 -25.34 30.59 29.41
CA GLN A 1065 -24.17 30.07 28.73
C GLN A 1065 -23.41 31.25 28.04
N GLY A 1066 -22.50 31.90 28.78
CA GLY A 1066 -21.63 33.00 28.32
C GLY A 1066 -20.12 32.66 28.33
N HIS A 1067 -19.36 33.22 27.38
CA HIS A 1067 -17.93 32.92 27.19
C HIS A 1067 -17.03 33.43 28.34
N ILE A 1068 -16.11 32.57 28.78
CA ILE A 1068 -15.08 32.88 29.78
C ILE A 1068 -13.80 33.41 29.09
N PRO A 1069 -13.12 34.45 29.61
CA PRO A 1069 -11.80 34.86 29.13
C PRO A 1069 -10.72 33.77 29.34
N GLU A 1070 -9.81 33.60 28.39
CA GLU A 1070 -8.67 32.68 28.56
C GLU A 1070 -7.76 33.10 29.72
N SER A 1071 -7.73 32.29 30.77
CA SER A 1071 -6.72 32.33 31.83
C SER A 1071 -5.52 31.48 31.44
N GLN A 1072 -4.31 31.84 31.89
CA GLN A 1072 -3.09 31.08 31.61
C GLN A 1072 -2.28 30.79 32.88
N VAL A 1073 -1.98 29.51 33.13
CA VAL A 1073 -1.17 29.02 34.26
C VAL A 1073 0.07 28.30 33.74
N THR A 1074 1.25 28.62 34.26
CA THR A 1074 2.52 28.00 33.84
C THR A 1074 3.05 27.04 34.91
N LEU A 1075 3.17 25.75 34.58
CA LEU A 1075 3.61 24.68 35.49
C LEU A 1075 5.05 24.19 35.19
N GLY A 1076 5.69 23.61 36.21
CA GLY A 1076 7.03 23.00 36.12
C GLY A 1076 7.02 21.46 36.17
N LYS A 1077 8.21 20.84 36.11
CA LYS A 1077 8.38 19.38 36.25
C LYS A 1077 7.92 18.91 37.63
N GLY A 1078 6.87 18.09 37.68
CA GLY A 1078 6.28 17.64 38.95
C GLY A 1078 4.91 16.96 38.79
N MET A 1079 4.34 16.54 39.91
CA MET A 1079 2.94 16.12 40.00
C MET A 1079 2.13 17.28 40.59
N HIS A 1080 1.01 17.60 39.96
CA HIS A 1080 0.19 18.76 40.24
C HIS A 1080 -1.26 18.33 40.45
N HIS A 1081 -1.85 18.70 41.58
CA HIS A 1081 -3.27 18.45 41.87
C HIS A 1081 -4.07 19.71 41.53
N ILE A 1082 -4.99 19.60 40.56
CA ILE A 1082 -5.78 20.72 40.02
C ILE A 1082 -7.27 20.53 40.35
N ARG A 1083 -7.81 21.38 41.22
CA ARG A 1083 -9.24 21.41 41.59
C ARG A 1083 -9.98 22.50 40.83
N PHE A 1084 -11.17 22.18 40.33
CA PHE A 1084 -12.13 23.09 39.69
C PHE A 1084 -13.41 23.23 40.53
N LYS A 1085 -14.03 24.41 40.52
CA LYS A 1085 -15.30 24.70 41.19
C LYS A 1085 -16.18 25.62 40.33
N VAL A 1086 -17.50 25.42 40.39
CA VAL A 1086 -18.50 26.21 39.63
C VAL A 1086 -19.67 26.62 40.53
N THR A 1087 -20.20 27.82 40.30
CA THR A 1087 -21.37 28.46 40.92
C THR A 1087 -22.13 29.28 39.85
N THR A 1088 -23.43 29.55 40.01
CA THR A 1088 -24.34 29.95 38.90
C THR A 1088 -25.16 31.23 39.14
N GLY A 1089 -25.84 31.77 38.10
CA GLY A 1089 -26.55 33.08 38.05
C GLY A 1089 -28.06 33.04 37.78
N TRP A 1090 -28.89 34.01 38.27
CA TRP A 1090 -30.39 33.97 38.20
C TRP A 1090 -31.07 35.17 37.52
N ASP A 1091 -32.23 34.89 36.90
CA ASP A 1091 -33.40 35.76 36.63
C ASP A 1091 -34.52 34.89 36.00
N GLY A 1092 -35.16 34.03 36.81
CA GLY A 1092 -35.69 32.73 36.36
C GLY A 1092 -36.91 32.73 35.41
N ALA A 1093 -36.85 31.90 34.37
CA ALA A 1093 -37.93 31.60 33.42
C ALA A 1093 -37.78 30.26 32.62
N TYR A 1094 -37.92 29.11 33.31
CA TYR A 1094 -38.28 27.77 32.79
C TYR A 1094 -37.16 26.85 32.23
N HIS A 1095 -36.62 26.00 33.10
CA HIS A 1095 -36.44 24.54 32.90
C HIS A 1095 -35.71 24.06 31.62
N THR A 1096 -34.38 24.06 31.62
CA THR A 1096 -33.53 23.23 30.73
C THR A 1096 -32.22 22.81 31.42
N ASP A 1097 -31.74 21.58 31.17
CA ASP A 1097 -30.48 21.04 31.71
C ASP A 1097 -29.22 21.77 31.22
N GLU A 1098 -28.43 22.39 32.12
CA GLU A 1098 -27.22 23.14 31.73
C GLU A 1098 -26.00 22.25 31.51
N TYR A 1099 -25.33 22.46 30.38
CA TYR A 1099 -24.06 21.83 30.01
C TYR A 1099 -22.93 22.86 30.10
N PHE A 1100 -21.89 22.54 30.88
CA PHE A 1100 -20.68 23.34 30.98
C PHE A 1100 -19.49 22.58 30.38
N ASN A 1101 -19.04 23.03 29.20
CA ASN A 1101 -17.90 22.48 28.49
C ASN A 1101 -16.65 23.31 28.76
N PHE A 1102 -15.66 22.73 29.43
CA PHE A 1102 -14.34 23.34 29.67
C PHE A 1102 -13.27 22.63 28.85
N SER A 1103 -12.55 23.36 28.00
CA SER A 1103 -11.36 22.85 27.31
C SER A 1103 -10.09 23.34 28.02
N ILE A 1104 -9.20 22.42 28.34
CA ILE A 1104 -7.86 22.65 28.89
C ILE A 1104 -6.84 22.49 27.75
N ILE A 1105 -6.20 23.59 27.38
CA ILE A 1105 -5.23 23.67 26.27
C ILE A 1105 -3.81 23.65 26.85
N VAL A 1106 -2.98 22.71 26.40
CA VAL A 1106 -1.59 22.48 26.83
C VAL A 1106 -0.63 23.10 25.82
N GLN A 1107 -0.06 24.26 26.13
CA GLN A 1107 0.84 24.99 25.23
C GLN A 1107 2.32 24.85 25.65
N ASN A 1108 3.18 24.47 24.70
CA ASN A 1108 4.61 24.13 24.85
C ASN A 1108 4.96 22.93 25.77
N PRO A 1109 4.53 21.70 25.42
CA PRO A 1109 5.27 20.48 25.78
C PRO A 1109 6.74 20.54 25.36
#